data_AF-A0A9P0DTB4-F1
#
_entry.id   AF-A0A9P0DTB4-F1
#
_cell.length_a   1.000
_cell.length_b   1.000
_cell.length_c   1.000
_cell.angle_alpha   90.00
_cell.angle_beta   90.00
_cell.angle_gamma   90.00
#
_symmetry.space_group_name_H-M   'P 1'
#
loop_
_entity.id
_entity.type
_entity.pdbx_description
1 polymer ?
#
loop_
_entity_poly.entity_id
_entity_poly.type
_entity_poly.pdbx_seq_one_letter_code
_entity_poly.pdbx_strand_id
1 'polypeptide(L)'
;MNKIFQILYISVIWHATRVYSDATNVKYTYNSSDLSYLSNGIQFPVDESDIEILGEDRRFSNGSQFWWFSRLYDHYKWWKRLEDLDNVSCRSDMMVYLKELVNGTSWALKMYDASGRYSGQFFFGNDYWLGSMTLCEELTNKKWNAAVPPFPVQFYIAKVRINLNHQDTPVTRQLNIGECLPKSCGTKEVRSLLTLEQNGATSMTIAGIRKVPGDYSLLSDIKVHLLGGTCLALFFIILTASVVDYSKISSDQRLRSKKLHPDNNNIVNYNHGDIRNGAIDLNIEAKKEDTKKTGLLLKLLLSFSSVTNGRKILSVQHISLESIKCIHGLRFFSISWIILVHSYLELFAVSDNKNLRTLTERRFLYQTISNATFSVDTFFFISGLLVTLTYFRTAVKKDSLPEPQKPVRHLIGRFFLMIIYRIIRLTPAYAFILVLNEIVMRYLHSNSVFSPAIIDHISCDRYWWRNLLYINNFFPQNEFCMLWSWYMANDTQFYIIACVLLLIAVRKNSYVKLAGVAIALLMTASWITTFIIAMKWNYVARVEEPFALFDQLYDKPWLRIGPYLIGMVVGYYLFKVDCKQKFPAIVVTIGWILSLGCLGCLVYGLGREGLAVPTSAFYAALGHSAWGLSIAWITIACCSGYGGPFNSILSCKLFLPLSRLTYCAYLVHPVLMCLTSFHLDGSLHLHQAMAVVIYCGNLVISYLSAFIISLAFEAPIVNLLKIIFN
;
A
#
# COMPACT_ATOMS: atom_id res chain seq x y z
N MET A 1 12.14 -19.00 33.23
CA MET A 1 11.90 -19.08 31.77
C MET A 1 10.53 -19.64 31.42
N ASN A 2 10.06 -20.76 32.00
CA ASN A 2 8.69 -21.27 31.74
C ASN A 2 7.57 -20.26 32.06
N LYS A 3 7.73 -19.44 33.11
CA LYS A 3 6.76 -18.37 33.43
C LYS A 3 6.67 -17.25 32.38
N ILE A 4 7.75 -16.94 31.65
CA ILE A 4 7.75 -15.87 30.63
C ILE A 4 7.07 -16.37 29.34
N PHE A 5 7.31 -17.63 28.96
CA PHE A 5 6.60 -18.26 27.84
C PHE A 5 5.12 -18.47 28.16
N GLN A 6 4.77 -18.81 29.40
CA GLN A 6 3.37 -18.81 29.84
C GLN A 6 2.76 -17.40 29.79
N ILE A 7 3.48 -16.34 30.15
CA ILE A 7 2.96 -14.96 30.08
C ILE A 7 2.74 -14.52 28.62
N LEU A 8 3.62 -14.87 27.68
CA LEU A 8 3.42 -14.59 26.25
C LEU A 8 2.27 -15.42 25.66
N TYR A 9 2.18 -16.71 26.02
CA TYR A 9 1.09 -17.60 25.61
C TYR A 9 -0.26 -17.15 26.19
N ILE A 10 -0.28 -16.78 27.47
CA ILE A 10 -1.45 -16.23 28.15
C ILE A 10 -1.77 -14.84 27.61
N SER A 11 -0.81 -13.99 27.25
CA SER A 11 -1.07 -12.67 26.65
C SER A 11 -1.73 -12.78 25.27
N VAL A 12 -1.28 -13.73 24.43
CA VAL A 12 -1.90 -14.00 23.12
C VAL A 12 -3.30 -14.59 23.30
N ILE A 13 -3.48 -15.51 24.23
CA ILE A 13 -4.80 -16.07 24.58
C ILE A 13 -5.69 -15.01 25.23
N TRP A 14 -5.14 -14.10 26.06
CA TRP A 14 -5.86 -13.08 26.80
C TRP A 14 -6.30 -11.93 25.90
N HIS A 15 -5.52 -11.58 24.87
CA HIS A 15 -5.99 -10.69 23.81
C HIS A 15 -6.98 -11.40 22.87
N ALA A 16 -6.78 -12.68 22.55
CA ALA A 16 -7.78 -13.46 21.82
C ALA A 16 -9.10 -13.62 22.59
N THR A 17 -9.06 -13.73 23.93
CA THR A 17 -10.25 -13.79 24.79
C THR A 17 -10.85 -12.42 25.09
N ARG A 18 -10.09 -11.32 25.00
CA ARG A 18 -10.67 -9.97 25.06
C ARG A 18 -11.46 -9.64 23.79
N VAL A 19 -10.96 -10.05 22.62
CA VAL A 19 -11.76 -10.07 21.37
C VAL A 19 -12.96 -11.01 21.48
N TYR A 20 -12.89 -12.04 22.33
CA TYR A 20 -14.01 -12.93 22.62
C TYR A 20 -15.12 -12.27 23.46
N SER A 21 -14.81 -11.21 24.23
CA SER A 21 -15.73 -10.55 25.16
C SER A 21 -16.60 -9.44 24.56
N ASP A 22 -16.19 -8.81 23.46
CA ASP A 22 -16.95 -7.69 22.83
C ASP A 22 -17.93 -8.16 21.74
N ALA A 23 -18.23 -9.45 21.65
CA ALA A 23 -19.14 -10.02 20.66
C ALA A 23 -20.59 -10.06 21.16
N THR A 24 -21.18 -8.90 21.50
CA THR A 24 -22.64 -8.77 21.60
C THR A 24 -23.22 -8.30 20.27
N ASN A 25 -23.82 -9.26 19.55
CA ASN A 25 -24.83 -9.13 18.49
C ASN A 25 -24.78 -7.88 17.58
N VAL A 26 -24.09 -8.01 16.44
CA VAL A 26 -24.70 -7.57 15.17
C VAL A 26 -24.39 -8.59 14.08
N LYS A 27 -25.41 -9.33 13.63
CA LYS A 27 -25.35 -10.10 12.37
C LYS A 27 -25.54 -9.12 11.22
N TYR A 28 -24.46 -8.52 10.73
CA TYR A 28 -24.51 -7.87 9.43
C TYR A 28 -24.43 -8.96 8.35
N THR A 29 -25.57 -9.36 7.80
CA THR A 29 -25.60 -10.11 6.54
C THR A 29 -25.28 -9.15 5.41
N TYR A 30 -23.99 -8.97 5.14
CA TYR A 30 -23.51 -8.26 3.96
C TYR A 30 -23.88 -9.05 2.71
N ASN A 31 -24.63 -8.43 1.80
CA ASN A 31 -24.75 -8.93 0.44
C ASN A 31 -23.47 -8.54 -0.32
N SER A 32 -22.53 -9.48 -0.39
CA SER A 32 -21.19 -9.39 -0.98
C SER A 32 -21.08 -8.84 -2.41
N SER A 33 -22.21 -8.75 -3.11
CA SER A 33 -22.28 -8.19 -4.47
C SER A 33 -22.19 -6.66 -4.51
N ASP A 34 -22.37 -5.96 -3.38
CA ASP A 34 -22.34 -4.50 -3.31
C ASP A 34 -21.00 -3.96 -2.77
N LEU A 35 -20.01 -3.85 -3.66
CA LEU A 35 -18.67 -3.32 -3.38
C LEU A 35 -18.59 -1.79 -3.40
N SER A 36 -19.73 -1.12 -3.46
CA SER A 36 -19.85 0.33 -3.28
C SER A 36 -19.24 0.82 -1.95
N TYR A 37 -19.05 -0.06 -0.95
CA TYR A 37 -18.27 0.26 0.25
C TYR A 37 -16.82 0.69 -0.05
N LEU A 38 -16.23 0.26 -1.18
CA LEU A 38 -14.87 0.65 -1.59
C LEU A 38 -14.81 2.07 -2.18
N SER A 39 -15.91 2.62 -2.72
CA SER A 39 -15.93 3.96 -3.30
C SER A 39 -16.74 4.99 -2.51
N ASN A 40 -17.68 4.57 -1.66
CA ASN A 40 -18.69 5.44 -1.06
C ASN A 40 -18.74 5.41 0.48
N GLY A 41 -17.85 4.66 1.14
CA GLY A 41 -17.93 4.41 2.58
C GLY A 41 -19.03 3.38 2.90
N ILE A 42 -19.08 2.94 4.15
CA ILE A 42 -20.00 1.90 4.65
C ILE A 42 -21.44 2.21 4.20
N GLN A 43 -22.03 1.34 3.39
CA GLN A 43 -23.47 1.33 3.14
C GLN A 43 -24.16 0.75 4.37
N PHE A 44 -25.11 1.49 4.92
CA PHE A 44 -25.96 0.98 6.00
C PHE A 44 -27.18 0.29 5.38
N PRO A 45 -27.60 -0.88 5.87
CA PRO A 45 -28.94 -1.37 5.59
C PRO A 45 -29.95 -0.32 6.07
N VAL A 46 -31.02 -0.11 5.29
CA VAL A 46 -32.12 0.77 5.70
C VAL A 46 -32.85 0.09 6.85
N ASP A 47 -32.99 0.76 7.98
CA ASP A 47 -33.86 0.30 9.06
C ASP A 47 -35.29 0.29 8.52
N GLU A 48 -36.07 -0.79 8.69
CA GLU A 48 -37.45 -0.88 8.18
C GLU A 48 -38.34 0.28 8.67
N SER A 49 -37.97 0.92 9.79
CA SER A 49 -38.62 2.10 10.34
C SER A 49 -38.34 3.42 9.60
N ASP A 50 -37.29 3.49 8.77
CA ASP A 50 -36.93 4.69 7.99
C ASP A 50 -37.55 4.67 6.58
N ILE A 51 -38.31 3.62 6.25
CA ILE A 51 -39.09 3.53 5.01
C ILE A 51 -40.40 4.27 5.24
N GLU A 52 -40.42 5.59 5.05
CA GLU A 52 -41.66 6.27 4.74
C GLU A 52 -42.10 5.80 3.35
N ILE A 53 -43.15 4.97 3.30
CA ILE A 53 -43.89 4.69 2.06
C ILE A 53 -44.54 6.02 1.65
N LEU A 54 -43.78 6.85 0.92
CA LEU A 54 -44.34 8.02 0.27
C LEU A 54 -45.36 7.50 -0.74
N GLY A 55 -46.64 7.70 -0.41
CA GLY A 55 -47.77 7.19 -1.18
C GLY A 55 -47.67 7.59 -2.64
N GLU A 56 -48.16 6.71 -3.52
CA GLU A 56 -48.26 6.94 -4.97
C GLU A 56 -48.75 8.36 -5.28
N ASP A 57 -47.84 9.28 -5.66
CA ASP A 57 -48.26 10.56 -6.18
C ASP A 57 -48.88 10.30 -7.56
N ARG A 58 -50.21 10.33 -7.60
CA ARG A 58 -51.07 10.09 -8.78
C ARG A 58 -50.83 11.06 -9.96
N ARG A 59 -49.81 11.91 -9.90
CA ARG A 59 -49.42 12.88 -10.94
C ARG A 59 -48.48 12.33 -12.01
N PHE A 60 -47.95 11.11 -11.88
CA PHE A 60 -47.18 10.43 -12.93
C PHE A 60 -48.09 9.67 -13.91
N SER A 61 -49.12 10.31 -14.45
CA SER A 61 -50.18 9.59 -15.19
C SER A 61 -49.77 9.04 -16.56
N ASN A 62 -48.51 9.19 -17.03
CA ASN A 62 -48.07 8.71 -18.35
C ASN A 62 -46.58 8.27 -18.46
N GLY A 63 -45.79 8.25 -17.38
CA GLY A 63 -44.34 7.97 -17.44
C GLY A 63 -43.90 6.86 -16.49
N SER A 64 -42.89 6.06 -16.88
CA SER A 64 -42.31 5.05 -15.98
C SER A 64 -41.51 5.68 -14.85
N GLN A 65 -41.35 4.97 -13.72
CA GLN A 65 -40.49 5.40 -12.60
C GLN A 65 -39.07 5.74 -13.08
N PHE A 66 -38.55 4.96 -14.03
CA PHE A 66 -37.25 5.21 -14.64
C PHE A 66 -37.21 6.46 -15.52
N TRP A 67 -38.32 6.81 -16.20
CA TRP A 67 -38.42 8.07 -16.94
C TRP A 67 -38.23 9.28 -16.01
N TRP A 68 -38.86 9.24 -14.82
CA TRP A 68 -38.63 10.26 -13.78
C TRP A 68 -37.16 10.28 -13.36
N PHE A 69 -36.59 9.13 -12.99
CA PHE A 69 -35.21 9.00 -12.54
C PHE A 69 -34.18 9.51 -13.56
N SER A 70 -34.40 9.23 -14.85
CA SER A 70 -33.51 9.68 -15.93
C SER A 70 -33.50 11.20 -16.13
N ARG A 71 -34.50 11.91 -15.58
CA ARG A 71 -34.65 13.38 -15.63
C ARG A 71 -34.53 14.02 -14.23
N LEU A 72 -33.97 13.29 -13.28
CA LEU A 72 -33.70 13.78 -11.94
C LEU A 72 -32.70 14.95 -12.02
N TYR A 73 -32.96 16.02 -11.27
CA TYR A 73 -32.14 17.24 -11.25
C TYR A 73 -32.03 17.99 -12.59
N ASP A 74 -33.02 17.82 -13.47
CA ASP A 74 -33.13 18.63 -14.69
C ASP A 74 -33.44 20.10 -14.36
N HIS A 75 -32.45 20.99 -14.56
CA HIS A 75 -32.54 22.42 -14.26
C HIS A 75 -33.72 23.12 -14.95
N TYR A 76 -34.18 22.65 -16.12
CA TYR A 76 -35.35 23.23 -16.80
C TYR A 76 -36.63 23.17 -15.96
N LYS A 77 -36.68 22.30 -14.95
CA LYS A 77 -37.84 22.12 -14.06
C LYS A 77 -37.72 22.84 -12.72
N TRP A 78 -36.64 23.57 -12.48
CA TRP A 78 -36.35 24.15 -11.16
C TRP A 78 -37.08 25.46 -10.87
N TRP A 79 -37.80 26.03 -11.85
CA TRP A 79 -38.47 27.33 -11.71
C TRP A 79 -39.36 27.43 -10.45
N LYS A 80 -40.13 26.37 -10.17
CA LYS A 80 -41.03 26.31 -8.99
C LYS A 80 -40.29 26.18 -7.65
N ARG A 81 -39.04 25.72 -7.66
CA ARG A 81 -38.23 25.47 -6.45
C ARG A 81 -37.59 26.74 -5.90
N LEU A 82 -37.57 27.81 -6.69
CA LEU A 82 -36.94 29.07 -6.30
C LEU A 82 -37.78 29.84 -5.26
N GLU A 83 -39.08 29.57 -5.19
CA GLU A 83 -40.00 30.19 -4.22
C GLU A 83 -39.58 29.83 -2.77
N ASP A 84 -39.12 28.61 -2.55
CA ASP A 84 -38.72 28.09 -1.24
C ASP A 84 -37.28 28.43 -0.82
N LEU A 85 -36.54 29.22 -1.62
CA LEU A 85 -35.17 29.61 -1.30
C LEU A 85 -35.10 30.85 -0.40
N ASP A 86 -34.71 30.67 0.86
CA ASP A 86 -34.56 31.77 1.83
C ASP A 86 -33.57 32.87 1.39
N ASN A 87 -32.49 32.49 0.70
CA ASN A 87 -31.42 33.41 0.31
C ASN A 87 -31.78 34.18 -0.98
N VAL A 88 -32.07 35.47 -0.80
CA VAL A 88 -32.50 36.38 -1.87
C VAL A 88 -31.47 36.50 -3.00
N SER A 89 -30.16 36.47 -2.69
CA SER A 89 -29.10 36.59 -3.70
C SER A 89 -29.04 35.34 -4.57
N CYS A 90 -29.05 34.16 -3.95
CA CYS A 90 -29.13 32.89 -4.67
C CYS A 90 -30.40 32.81 -5.53
N ARG A 91 -31.56 33.18 -4.97
CA ARG A 91 -32.83 33.19 -5.70
C ARG A 91 -32.77 34.09 -6.94
N SER A 92 -32.24 35.30 -6.81
CA SER A 92 -32.10 36.24 -7.92
C SER A 92 -31.18 35.71 -9.03
N ASP A 93 -29.99 35.22 -8.67
CA ASP A 93 -29.03 34.69 -9.65
C ASP A 93 -29.57 33.44 -10.35
N MET A 94 -30.25 32.57 -9.61
CA MET A 94 -30.92 31.39 -10.17
C MET A 94 -32.06 31.76 -11.12
N MET A 95 -32.85 32.80 -10.83
CA MET A 95 -33.88 33.27 -11.76
C MET A 95 -33.27 33.75 -13.09
N VAL A 96 -32.15 34.48 -13.03
CA VAL A 96 -31.42 34.90 -14.24
C VAL A 96 -30.91 33.68 -15.00
N TYR A 97 -30.27 32.74 -14.29
CA TYR A 97 -29.78 31.50 -14.88
C TYR A 97 -30.87 30.72 -15.62
N LEU A 98 -31.99 30.42 -14.95
CA LEU A 98 -33.06 29.61 -15.54
C LEU A 98 -33.76 30.34 -16.70
N LYS A 99 -33.94 31.66 -16.61
CA LYS A 99 -34.50 32.46 -17.71
C LYS A 99 -33.60 32.38 -18.94
N GLU A 100 -32.30 32.58 -18.76
CA GLU A 100 -31.33 32.58 -19.85
C GLU A 100 -31.03 31.17 -20.39
N LEU A 101 -31.27 30.13 -19.59
CA LEU A 101 -31.27 28.73 -20.02
C LEU A 101 -32.42 28.46 -21.00
N VAL A 102 -33.64 28.92 -20.67
CA VAL A 102 -34.82 28.79 -21.56
C VAL A 102 -34.64 29.63 -22.83
N ASN A 103 -34.03 30.82 -22.73
CA ASN A 103 -33.69 31.64 -23.91
C ASN A 103 -32.60 31.02 -24.80
N GLY A 104 -31.91 29.97 -24.34
CA GLY A 104 -30.85 29.31 -25.10
C GLY A 104 -29.55 30.11 -25.18
N THR A 105 -29.25 30.94 -24.19
CA THR A 105 -27.97 31.68 -24.20
C THR A 105 -26.78 30.76 -24.02
N SER A 106 -25.67 31.08 -24.69
CA SER A 106 -24.49 30.20 -24.73
C SER A 106 -23.91 29.90 -23.34
N TRP A 107 -23.81 30.90 -22.45
CA TRP A 107 -23.22 30.68 -21.12
C TRP A 107 -24.13 29.82 -20.22
N ALA A 108 -25.46 30.01 -20.29
CA ALA A 108 -26.40 29.24 -19.48
C ALA A 108 -26.48 27.79 -19.97
N LEU A 109 -26.44 27.56 -21.29
CA LEU A 109 -26.36 26.22 -21.86
C LEU A 109 -25.06 25.49 -21.46
N LYS A 110 -23.91 26.18 -21.50
CA LYS A 110 -22.64 25.59 -21.05
C LYS A 110 -22.63 25.32 -19.54
N MET A 111 -23.26 26.19 -18.74
CA MET A 111 -23.43 25.97 -17.30
C MET A 111 -24.30 24.75 -17.00
N TYR A 112 -25.39 24.55 -17.75
CA TYR A 112 -26.21 23.34 -17.67
C TYR A 112 -25.45 22.08 -18.13
N ASP A 113 -24.63 22.17 -19.18
CA ASP A 113 -23.84 21.03 -19.67
C ASP A 113 -22.64 20.68 -18.78
N ALA A 114 -22.13 21.65 -18.01
CA ALA A 114 -21.13 21.42 -16.98
C ALA A 114 -21.71 20.74 -15.72
N SER A 115 -23.02 20.83 -15.50
CA SER A 115 -23.73 20.08 -14.46
C SER A 115 -23.85 18.59 -14.79
N GLY A 116 -23.93 17.79 -13.75
CA GLY A 116 -24.12 16.35 -13.80
C GLY A 116 -25.53 15.98 -14.22
N ARG A 117 -25.64 14.88 -14.99
CA ARG A 117 -26.93 14.31 -15.40
C ARG A 117 -26.82 12.80 -15.50
N TYR A 118 -27.98 12.15 -15.63
CA TYR A 118 -28.04 10.72 -15.90
C TYR A 118 -27.19 10.35 -17.13
N SER A 119 -26.14 9.54 -16.91
CA SER A 119 -25.18 9.12 -17.94
C SER A 119 -25.35 7.66 -18.39
N GLY A 120 -26.45 7.01 -18.00
CA GLY A 120 -26.67 5.59 -18.29
C GLY A 120 -26.13 4.67 -17.19
N GLN A 121 -26.34 3.36 -17.33
CA GLN A 121 -25.65 2.32 -16.55
C GLN A 121 -25.85 2.33 -15.02
N PHE A 122 -26.89 2.99 -14.51
CA PHE A 122 -27.22 2.96 -13.07
C PHE A 122 -27.34 1.54 -12.51
N PHE A 123 -28.11 0.67 -13.16
CA PHE A 123 -28.21 -0.76 -12.78
C PHE A 123 -26.91 -1.55 -13.01
N PHE A 124 -25.95 -0.96 -13.72
CA PHE A 124 -24.64 -1.53 -14.02
C PHE A 124 -23.49 -0.96 -13.18
N GLY A 125 -23.83 -0.25 -12.09
CA GLY A 125 -22.87 0.25 -11.10
C GLY A 125 -22.37 1.67 -11.35
N ASN A 126 -23.07 2.44 -12.19
CA ASN A 126 -22.77 3.86 -12.39
C ASN A 126 -23.39 4.71 -11.30
N ASP A 127 -22.54 5.07 -10.34
CA ASP A 127 -22.87 5.95 -9.23
C ASP A 127 -22.41 7.41 -9.45
N TYR A 128 -21.91 7.74 -10.65
CA TYR A 128 -21.23 9.01 -10.91
C TYR A 128 -21.95 9.84 -11.98
N TRP A 129 -22.67 10.88 -11.55
CA TRP A 129 -23.25 11.90 -12.40
C TRP A 129 -22.53 13.21 -12.15
N LEU A 130 -21.21 13.21 -12.41
CA LEU A 130 -20.34 14.27 -11.89
C LEU A 130 -20.36 15.54 -12.73
N GLY A 131 -20.71 15.53 -14.03
CA GLY A 131 -20.52 16.73 -14.86
C GLY A 131 -19.03 17.07 -15.00
N SER A 132 -18.67 18.35 -15.14
CA SER A 132 -17.27 18.78 -15.22
C SER A 132 -17.00 20.03 -14.39
N MET A 133 -16.21 19.86 -13.32
CA MET A 133 -15.77 20.95 -12.46
C MET A 133 -14.91 21.97 -13.23
N THR A 134 -13.90 21.51 -13.97
CA THR A 134 -13.01 22.39 -14.75
C THR A 134 -13.76 23.23 -15.77
N LEU A 135 -14.75 22.64 -16.47
CA LEU A 135 -15.58 23.41 -17.41
C LEU A 135 -16.48 24.41 -16.69
N CYS A 136 -17.01 24.08 -15.49
CA CYS A 136 -17.78 25.02 -14.69
C CYS A 136 -16.94 26.25 -14.30
N GLU A 137 -15.70 26.06 -13.85
CA GLU A 137 -14.81 27.18 -13.49
C GLU A 137 -14.46 28.06 -14.70
N GLU A 138 -14.17 27.43 -15.85
CA GLU A 138 -13.77 28.13 -17.07
C GLU A 138 -14.88 29.04 -17.64
N LEU A 139 -16.16 28.82 -17.28
CA LEU A 139 -17.29 29.68 -17.70
C LEU A 139 -17.10 31.15 -17.33
N THR A 140 -16.40 31.43 -16.22
CA THR A 140 -16.18 32.79 -15.74
C THR A 140 -15.01 33.49 -16.43
N ASN A 141 -14.26 32.78 -17.27
CA ASN A 141 -13.08 33.28 -17.94
C ASN A 141 -13.45 34.17 -19.15
N LYS A 142 -13.43 35.49 -18.93
CA LYS A 142 -13.73 36.52 -19.94
C LYS A 142 -12.76 36.55 -21.12
N LYS A 143 -11.59 35.92 -21.00
CA LYS A 143 -10.59 35.90 -22.08
C LYS A 143 -10.98 34.96 -23.22
N TRP A 144 -11.59 33.82 -22.89
CA TRP A 144 -11.88 32.76 -23.85
C TRP A 144 -13.38 32.62 -24.16
N ASN A 145 -14.25 33.16 -23.30
CA ASN A 145 -15.70 33.10 -23.50
C ASN A 145 -16.26 34.45 -23.93
N ALA A 146 -16.90 34.48 -25.10
CA ALA A 146 -17.61 35.66 -25.62
C ALA A 146 -18.84 36.03 -24.79
N ALA A 147 -19.48 35.04 -24.15
CA ALA A 147 -20.59 35.21 -23.23
C ALA A 147 -20.24 34.52 -21.91
N VAL A 148 -20.32 35.26 -20.81
CA VAL A 148 -20.04 34.79 -19.46
C VAL A 148 -21.25 35.00 -18.56
N PRO A 149 -21.46 34.16 -17.52
CA PRO A 149 -22.49 34.40 -16.53
C PRO A 149 -22.29 35.77 -15.85
N PRO A 150 -23.38 36.50 -15.52
CA PRO A 150 -23.29 37.79 -14.85
C PRO A 150 -22.87 37.68 -13.37
N PHE A 151 -22.86 36.47 -12.83
CA PHE A 151 -22.45 36.14 -11.46
C PHE A 151 -21.31 35.11 -11.48
N PRO A 152 -20.49 35.03 -10.40
CA PRO A 152 -19.54 33.94 -10.25
C PRO A 152 -20.26 32.60 -10.05
N VAL A 153 -19.71 31.53 -10.61
CA VAL A 153 -20.23 30.16 -10.45
C VAL A 153 -19.38 29.36 -9.46
N GLN A 154 -19.96 28.31 -8.91
CA GLN A 154 -19.32 27.37 -8.00
C GLN A 154 -19.82 25.96 -8.29
N PHE A 155 -18.91 24.99 -8.26
CA PHE A 155 -19.25 23.60 -8.45
C PHE A 155 -19.49 22.89 -7.11
N TYR A 156 -20.52 22.06 -7.06
CA TYR A 156 -20.97 21.32 -5.87
C TYR A 156 -21.02 19.83 -6.16
N ILE A 157 -20.62 19.00 -5.21
CA ILE A 157 -20.86 17.56 -5.24
C ILE A 157 -21.88 17.21 -4.15
N ALA A 158 -23.02 16.68 -4.58
CA ALA A 158 -24.05 16.14 -3.72
C ALA A 158 -23.99 14.60 -3.66
N LYS A 159 -24.07 14.05 -2.45
CA LYS A 159 -24.22 12.61 -2.21
C LYS A 159 -25.69 12.32 -1.94
N VAL A 160 -26.33 11.58 -2.85
CA VAL A 160 -27.76 11.29 -2.82
C VAL A 160 -27.94 9.79 -2.64
N ARG A 161 -28.63 9.38 -1.58
CA ARG A 161 -29.01 7.99 -1.36
C ARG A 161 -30.38 7.76 -1.97
N ILE A 162 -30.51 6.78 -2.85
CA ILE A 162 -31.75 6.49 -3.57
C ILE A 162 -32.05 4.99 -3.57
N ASN A 163 -33.32 4.67 -3.35
CA ASN A 163 -33.91 3.36 -3.54
C ASN A 163 -35.15 3.53 -4.44
N LEU A 164 -35.08 3.01 -5.67
CA LEU A 164 -36.17 3.11 -6.63
C LEU A 164 -37.32 2.20 -6.24
N ASN A 165 -37.04 0.90 -6.14
CA ASN A 165 -38.02 -0.14 -5.80
C ASN A 165 -37.26 -1.32 -5.19
N HIS A 166 -37.88 -2.04 -4.25
CA HIS A 166 -37.30 -3.24 -3.65
C HIS A 166 -36.94 -4.34 -4.66
N GLN A 167 -37.64 -4.39 -5.82
CA GLN A 167 -37.34 -5.37 -6.88
C GLN A 167 -36.11 -5.00 -7.71
N ASP A 168 -35.99 -3.74 -8.14
CA ASP A 168 -34.94 -3.29 -9.06
C ASP A 168 -33.67 -2.79 -8.33
N THR A 169 -33.85 -2.25 -7.12
CA THR A 169 -32.78 -1.77 -6.24
C THR A 169 -32.97 -2.35 -4.83
N PRO A 170 -32.60 -3.62 -4.61
CA PRO A 170 -32.77 -4.25 -3.29
C PRO A 170 -31.89 -3.62 -2.19
N VAL A 171 -30.92 -2.79 -2.58
CA VAL A 171 -30.02 -2.04 -1.69
C VAL A 171 -30.01 -0.58 -2.11
N THR A 172 -30.03 0.32 -1.12
CA THR A 172 -29.93 1.77 -1.35
C THR A 172 -28.60 2.14 -1.98
N ARG A 173 -28.66 2.77 -3.15
CA ARG A 173 -27.47 3.24 -3.89
C ARG A 173 -27.11 4.65 -3.48
N GLN A 174 -25.82 4.97 -3.46
CA GLN A 174 -25.34 6.33 -3.21
C GLN A 174 -24.79 6.93 -4.51
N LEU A 175 -25.53 7.87 -5.09
CA LEU A 175 -25.15 8.65 -6.25
C LEU A 175 -24.30 9.86 -5.84
N ASN A 176 -23.23 10.12 -6.60
CA ASN A 176 -22.45 11.34 -6.52
C ASN A 176 -22.82 12.22 -7.72
N ILE A 177 -23.38 13.40 -7.44
CA ILE A 177 -23.95 14.29 -8.44
C ILE A 177 -23.20 15.61 -8.38
N GLY A 178 -22.65 16.05 -9.50
CA GLY A 178 -21.99 17.34 -9.60
C GLY A 178 -22.94 18.40 -10.14
N GLU A 179 -22.92 19.59 -9.57
CA GLU A 179 -23.80 20.69 -9.95
C GLU A 179 -23.02 21.99 -10.09
N CYS A 180 -23.11 22.63 -11.26
CA CYS A 180 -22.54 23.95 -11.52
C CYS A 180 -23.61 25.02 -11.28
N LEU A 181 -23.53 25.71 -10.16
CA LEU A 181 -24.55 26.66 -9.69
C LEU A 181 -23.96 28.05 -9.41
N PRO A 182 -24.78 29.11 -9.29
CA PRO A 182 -24.30 30.42 -8.87
C PRO A 182 -23.62 30.33 -7.50
N LYS A 183 -22.48 31.01 -7.34
CA LYS A 183 -21.71 31.03 -6.08
C LYS A 183 -22.46 31.69 -4.92
N SER A 184 -23.49 32.49 -5.22
CA SER A 184 -24.42 33.05 -4.23
C SER A 184 -25.26 31.98 -3.52
N CYS A 185 -25.44 30.81 -4.12
CA CYS A 185 -26.11 29.67 -3.51
C CYS A 185 -25.12 28.89 -2.63
N GLY A 186 -25.35 28.87 -1.32
CA GLY A 186 -24.55 28.09 -0.37
C GLY A 186 -24.97 26.62 -0.32
N THR A 187 -24.29 25.83 0.51
CA THR A 187 -24.57 24.40 0.64
C THR A 187 -25.96 24.08 1.20
N LYS A 188 -26.56 25.01 1.96
CA LYS A 188 -27.93 24.88 2.49
C LYS A 188 -28.97 25.07 1.40
N GLU A 189 -28.79 26.09 0.57
CA GLU A 189 -29.68 26.40 -0.55
C GLU A 189 -29.63 25.30 -1.61
N VAL A 190 -28.43 24.79 -1.93
CA VAL A 190 -28.29 23.64 -2.85
C VAL A 190 -28.98 22.41 -2.25
N ARG A 191 -28.89 22.18 -0.93
CA ARG A 191 -29.65 21.09 -0.28
C ARG A 191 -31.15 21.26 -0.48
N SER A 192 -31.69 22.46 -0.26
CA SER A 192 -33.11 22.73 -0.49
C SER A 192 -33.51 22.48 -1.94
N LEU A 193 -32.75 22.97 -2.93
CA LEU A 193 -33.03 22.76 -4.37
C LEU A 193 -33.14 21.28 -4.75
N LEU A 194 -32.26 20.45 -4.18
CA LEU A 194 -32.21 19.03 -4.45
C LEU A 194 -33.29 18.25 -3.66
N THR A 195 -33.64 18.68 -2.43
CA THR A 195 -34.68 18.02 -1.62
C THR A 195 -36.09 18.29 -2.16
N LEU A 196 -36.33 19.46 -2.75
CA LEU A 196 -37.62 19.87 -3.31
C LEU A 196 -38.00 19.16 -4.62
N GLU A 197 -37.22 18.16 -5.04
CA GLU A 197 -37.57 17.29 -6.16
C GLU A 197 -38.81 16.44 -5.79
N GLN A 198 -39.79 16.37 -6.70
CA GLN A 198 -40.91 15.45 -6.54
C GLN A 198 -40.40 14.02 -6.67
N ASN A 199 -40.58 13.19 -5.65
CA ASN A 199 -39.99 11.86 -5.58
C ASN A 199 -40.91 10.80 -6.19
N GLY A 200 -40.40 10.07 -7.19
CA GLY A 200 -40.99 8.82 -7.69
C GLY A 200 -40.33 7.56 -7.13
N ALA A 201 -39.35 7.71 -6.22
CA ALA A 201 -38.58 6.63 -5.59
C ALA A 201 -39.19 6.20 -4.24
N THR A 202 -38.97 4.95 -3.83
CA THR A 202 -39.36 4.45 -2.49
C THR A 202 -38.68 5.23 -1.38
N SER A 203 -37.38 5.56 -1.52
CA SER A 203 -36.70 6.46 -0.59
C SER A 203 -35.60 7.26 -1.28
N MET A 204 -35.47 8.52 -0.90
CA MET A 204 -34.46 9.42 -1.44
C MET A 204 -34.03 10.44 -0.38
N THR A 205 -32.73 10.45 -0.03
CA THR A 205 -32.18 11.35 0.99
C THR A 205 -30.86 11.96 0.56
N ILE A 206 -30.64 13.24 0.89
CA ILE A 206 -29.37 13.91 0.65
C ILE A 206 -28.44 13.68 1.84
N ALA A 207 -27.46 12.80 1.64
CA ALA A 207 -26.48 12.45 2.66
C ALA A 207 -25.52 13.63 2.95
N GLY A 208 -25.11 14.37 1.92
CA GLY A 208 -24.18 15.49 2.11
C GLY A 208 -23.95 16.29 0.83
N ILE A 209 -23.55 17.55 1.00
CA ILE A 209 -23.19 18.45 -0.10
C ILE A 209 -21.89 19.14 0.26
N ARG A 210 -20.97 19.19 -0.69
CA ARG A 210 -19.70 19.89 -0.57
C ARG A 210 -19.46 20.75 -1.81
N LYS A 211 -18.85 21.92 -1.62
CA LYS A 211 -18.31 22.70 -2.74
C LYS A 211 -16.94 22.13 -3.12
N VAL A 212 -16.65 22.13 -4.42
CA VAL A 212 -15.36 21.71 -4.98
C VAL A 212 -14.94 22.79 -5.98
N PRO A 213 -13.78 23.44 -5.83
CA PRO A 213 -12.83 23.31 -4.73
C PRO A 213 -13.39 23.82 -3.40
N GLY A 214 -13.02 23.15 -2.31
CA GLY A 214 -13.34 23.53 -0.93
C GLY A 214 -12.48 24.69 -0.39
N ASP A 215 -12.64 24.98 0.90
CA ASP A 215 -11.93 26.08 1.57
C ASP A 215 -10.45 25.78 1.91
N TYR A 216 -10.00 24.55 1.68
CA TYR A 216 -8.65 24.16 2.03
C TYR A 216 -7.63 24.63 0.98
N SER A 217 -6.60 25.34 1.43
CA SER A 217 -5.45 25.73 0.60
C SER A 217 -4.15 25.18 1.17
N LEU A 218 -3.31 24.62 0.30
CA LEU A 218 -2.02 24.03 0.70
C LEU A 218 -1.10 25.04 1.40
N LEU A 219 -1.10 26.30 0.94
CA LEU A 219 -0.25 27.37 1.49
C LEU A 219 -0.66 27.81 2.90
N SER A 220 -1.89 27.52 3.33
CA SER A 220 -2.35 27.84 4.69
C SER A 220 -2.01 26.76 5.72
N ASP A 221 -1.63 25.56 5.27
CA ASP A 221 -1.43 24.41 6.15
C ASP A 221 -0.01 24.39 6.74
N ILE A 222 0.09 24.46 8.07
CA ILE A 222 1.35 24.37 8.80
C ILE A 222 2.11 23.06 8.52
N LYS A 223 1.38 21.94 8.28
CA LYS A 223 1.98 20.64 7.97
C LYS A 223 2.71 20.68 6.62
N VAL A 224 2.18 21.44 5.65
CA VAL A 224 2.81 21.66 4.34
C VAL A 224 4.09 22.47 4.49
N HIS A 225 4.09 23.53 5.30
CA HIS A 225 5.31 24.32 5.56
C HIS A 225 6.39 23.51 6.27
N LEU A 226 6.01 22.68 7.25
CA LEU A 226 6.94 21.79 7.93
C LEU A 226 7.55 20.75 6.98
N LEU A 227 6.71 20.10 6.17
CA LEU A 227 7.17 19.12 5.18
C LEU A 227 8.02 19.77 4.09
N GLY A 228 7.60 20.93 3.58
CA GLY A 228 8.34 21.70 2.59
C GLY A 228 9.70 22.19 3.11
N GLY A 229 9.73 22.71 4.33
CA GLY A 229 10.95 23.14 5.01
C GLY A 229 11.93 22.00 5.26
N THR A 230 11.44 20.84 5.71
CA THR A 230 12.28 19.64 5.89
C THR A 230 12.82 19.09 4.56
N CYS A 231 12.00 19.02 3.52
CA CYS A 231 12.43 18.66 2.17
C CYS A 231 13.48 19.63 1.61
N LEU A 232 13.29 20.94 1.81
CA LEU A 232 14.21 21.96 1.34
C LEU A 232 15.56 21.88 2.08
N ALA A 233 15.53 21.71 3.41
CA ALA A 233 16.73 21.52 4.21
C ALA A 233 17.50 20.26 3.79
N LEU A 234 16.80 19.14 3.61
CA LEU A 234 17.40 17.90 3.11
C LEU A 234 17.96 18.07 1.71
N PHE A 235 17.28 18.79 0.82
CA PHE A 235 17.79 19.08 -0.52
C PHE A 235 19.13 19.81 -0.47
N PHE A 236 19.26 20.86 0.36
CA PHE A 236 20.53 21.56 0.53
C PHE A 236 21.61 20.69 1.18
N ILE A 237 21.27 19.86 2.16
CA ILE A 237 22.22 18.91 2.78
C ILE A 237 22.72 17.90 1.75
N ILE A 238 21.81 17.33 0.94
CA ILE A 238 22.16 16.37 -0.10
C ILE A 238 23.00 17.03 -1.19
N LEU A 239 22.64 18.24 -1.62
CA LEU A 239 23.38 18.99 -2.63
C LEU A 239 24.81 19.28 -2.16
N THR A 240 24.97 19.84 -0.96
CA THR A 240 26.27 20.13 -0.37
C THR A 240 27.11 18.87 -0.18
N ALA A 241 26.51 17.80 0.37
CA ALA A 241 27.18 16.50 0.53
C ALA A 241 27.63 15.92 -0.83
N SER A 242 26.81 16.04 -1.87
CA SER A 242 27.09 15.52 -3.20
C SER A 242 28.22 16.29 -3.90
N VAL A 243 28.24 17.62 -3.76
CA VAL A 243 29.33 18.47 -4.28
C VAL A 243 30.65 18.14 -3.58
N VAL A 244 30.64 18.02 -2.25
CA VAL A 244 31.83 17.65 -1.47
C VAL A 244 32.34 16.26 -1.88
N ASP A 245 31.45 15.27 -1.98
CA ASP A 245 31.80 13.92 -2.37
C ASP A 245 32.36 13.85 -3.80
N TYR A 246 31.72 14.54 -4.76
CA TYR A 246 32.20 14.62 -6.14
C TYR A 246 33.58 15.27 -6.23
N SER A 247 33.79 16.39 -5.50
CA SER A 247 35.10 17.06 -5.47
C SER A 247 36.20 16.16 -4.91
N LYS A 248 35.88 15.35 -3.89
CA LYS A 248 36.81 14.39 -3.29
C LYS A 248 37.14 13.25 -4.26
N ILE A 249 36.13 12.67 -4.90
CA ILE A 249 36.32 11.61 -5.92
C ILE A 249 37.17 12.13 -7.08
N SER A 250 36.90 13.34 -7.58
CA SER A 250 37.66 13.98 -8.65
C SER A 250 39.12 14.24 -8.24
N SER A 251 39.33 14.71 -7.00
CA SER A 251 40.68 14.94 -6.45
C SER A 251 41.45 13.63 -6.32
N ASP A 252 40.83 12.57 -5.79
CA ASP A 252 41.43 11.24 -5.66
C ASP A 252 41.79 10.64 -7.02
N GLN A 253 40.94 10.83 -8.04
CA GLN A 253 41.22 10.40 -9.42
C GLN A 253 42.42 11.14 -10.02
N ARG A 254 42.53 12.46 -9.80
CA ARG A 254 43.70 13.27 -10.23
C ARG A 254 44.98 12.86 -9.51
N LEU A 255 44.91 12.55 -8.22
CA LEU A 255 46.06 12.03 -7.46
C LEU A 255 46.51 10.66 -7.96
N ARG A 256 45.56 9.77 -8.29
CA ARG A 256 45.87 8.46 -8.89
C ARG A 256 46.45 8.59 -10.29
N SER A 257 45.95 9.48 -11.15
CA SER A 257 46.53 9.70 -12.48
C SER A 257 47.95 10.27 -12.41
N LYS A 258 48.24 11.14 -11.43
CA LYS A 258 49.60 11.63 -11.15
C LYS A 258 50.54 10.53 -10.65
N LYS A 259 50.06 9.57 -9.84
CA LYS A 259 50.88 8.42 -9.39
C LYS A 259 51.15 7.38 -10.50
N LEU A 260 50.30 7.30 -11.54
CA LEU A 260 50.47 6.33 -12.63
C LEU A 260 51.44 6.78 -13.72
N HIS A 261 51.83 8.07 -13.74
CA HIS A 261 52.99 8.58 -14.46
C HIS A 261 54.16 8.73 -13.48
N PRO A 262 54.97 7.69 -13.21
CA PRO A 262 56.24 7.92 -12.55
C PRO A 262 57.14 8.68 -13.50
N ASP A 263 57.78 9.74 -13.02
CA ASP A 263 58.96 10.30 -13.68
C ASP A 263 59.95 9.16 -13.92
N ASN A 264 60.25 8.92 -15.20
CA ASN A 264 61.36 8.10 -15.64
C ASN A 264 62.63 8.61 -14.94
N ASN A 265 63.18 7.83 -14.01
CA ASN A 265 64.63 7.68 -13.77
C ASN A 265 64.89 6.84 -12.52
N ASN A 266 64.58 5.54 -12.56
CA ASN A 266 65.33 4.54 -11.80
C ASN A 266 65.23 3.19 -12.50
N ILE A 267 66.30 2.84 -13.22
CA ILE A 267 66.52 1.55 -13.85
C ILE A 267 66.61 0.51 -12.73
N VAL A 268 65.60 -0.35 -12.62
CA VAL A 268 65.70 -1.60 -11.84
C VAL A 268 65.76 -2.74 -12.85
N ASN A 269 66.96 -3.30 -12.98
CA ASN A 269 67.28 -4.47 -13.79
C ASN A 269 66.52 -5.68 -13.24
N TYR A 270 65.63 -6.28 -14.03
CA TYR A 270 65.07 -7.60 -13.75
C TYR A 270 65.72 -8.63 -14.68
N ASN A 271 66.51 -9.52 -14.08
CA ASN A 271 67.03 -10.70 -14.75
C ASN A 271 65.89 -11.69 -15.03
N HIS A 272 65.85 -12.19 -16.26
CA HIS A 272 65.00 -13.27 -16.71
C HIS A 272 65.45 -14.59 -16.06
N GLY A 273 64.54 -15.29 -15.40
CA GLY A 273 64.82 -16.60 -14.81
C GLY A 273 63.60 -17.30 -14.24
N ASP A 274 63.07 -18.22 -15.04
CA ASP A 274 62.32 -19.43 -14.69
C ASP A 274 60.78 -19.40 -14.49
N ILE A 275 60.14 -20.40 -15.12
CA ILE A 275 58.70 -20.59 -15.34
C ILE A 275 58.14 -21.52 -14.26
N ARG A 276 56.96 -21.22 -13.69
CA ARG A 276 55.95 -22.26 -13.35
C ARG A 276 54.56 -21.71 -12.96
N ASN A 277 53.54 -22.27 -13.63
CA ASN A 277 52.13 -22.44 -13.30
C ASN A 277 51.55 -21.69 -12.08
N GLY A 278 50.54 -20.87 -12.33
CA GLY A 278 49.59 -20.42 -11.31
C GLY A 278 48.86 -19.16 -11.76
N ALA A 279 47.53 -19.22 -11.80
CA ALA A 279 46.68 -18.07 -12.06
C ALA A 279 47.11 -16.89 -11.20
N ILE A 280 47.49 -15.79 -11.85
CA ILE A 280 47.77 -14.52 -11.18
C ILE A 280 46.42 -14.01 -10.67
N ASP A 281 46.16 -14.28 -9.39
CA ASP A 281 45.27 -13.50 -8.57
C ASP A 281 45.73 -12.04 -8.67
N LEU A 282 45.06 -11.27 -9.52
CA LEU A 282 45.01 -9.82 -9.42
C LEU A 282 44.16 -9.47 -8.18
N ASN A 283 44.66 -9.88 -7.01
CA ASN A 283 44.38 -9.24 -5.75
C ASN A 283 44.96 -7.82 -5.87
N ILE A 284 44.13 -6.92 -6.41
CA ILE A 284 44.17 -5.52 -6.04
C ILE A 284 43.77 -5.48 -4.56
N GLU A 285 44.69 -5.91 -3.69
CA GLU A 285 44.82 -5.30 -2.38
C GLU A 285 45.13 -3.84 -2.66
N ALA A 286 44.05 -3.07 -2.81
CA ALA A 286 44.09 -1.64 -2.65
C ALA A 286 44.64 -1.40 -1.24
N LYS A 287 45.97 -1.26 -1.20
CA LYS A 287 46.76 -0.69 -0.14
C LYS A 287 45.87 0.34 0.56
N LYS A 288 45.47 0.04 1.80
CA LYS A 288 44.96 1.01 2.76
C LYS A 288 46.09 2.02 2.99
N GLU A 289 46.32 2.91 2.03
CA GLU A 289 47.07 4.13 2.26
C GLU A 289 46.15 5.07 3.02
N ASP A 290 46.61 5.46 4.20
CA ASP A 290 45.96 6.34 5.16
C ASP A 290 45.20 7.51 4.52
N THR A 291 43.90 7.34 4.33
CA THR A 291 43.01 8.51 4.24
C THR A 291 43.07 9.22 5.58
N LYS A 292 43.67 10.42 5.61
CA LYS A 292 43.51 11.46 6.63
C LYS A 292 42.24 11.24 7.43
N LYS A 293 42.32 11.10 8.77
CA LYS A 293 41.17 10.96 9.67
C LYS A 293 40.13 12.05 9.34
N THR A 294 39.19 11.74 8.47
CA THR A 294 38.07 12.63 8.13
C THR A 294 37.29 12.89 9.40
N GLY A 295 37.11 14.16 9.74
CA GLY A 295 36.35 14.58 10.92
C GLY A 295 34.95 13.98 10.94
N LEU A 296 34.39 13.77 12.14
CA LEU A 296 33.07 13.18 12.34
C LEU A 296 31.99 13.90 11.53
N LEU A 297 31.99 15.24 11.57
CA LEU A 297 31.04 16.09 10.83
C LEU A 297 31.07 15.81 9.32
N LEU A 298 32.26 15.65 8.74
CA LEU A 298 32.41 15.33 7.31
C LEU A 298 31.89 13.92 6.98
N LYS A 299 32.06 12.95 7.88
CA LYS A 299 31.47 11.60 7.70
C LYS A 299 29.95 11.62 7.79
N LEU A 300 29.38 12.41 8.71
CA LEU A 300 27.94 12.61 8.84
C LEU A 300 27.38 13.28 7.57
N LEU A 301 28.03 14.33 7.07
CA LEU A 301 27.63 15.01 5.83
C LEU A 301 27.69 14.07 4.62
N LEU A 302 28.80 13.35 4.43
CA LEU A 302 28.97 12.39 3.32
C LEU A 302 27.96 11.23 3.35
N SER A 303 27.32 10.97 4.49
CA SER A 303 26.24 9.98 4.58
C SER A 303 25.03 10.35 3.71
N PHE A 304 24.82 11.65 3.47
CA PHE A 304 23.76 12.21 2.63
C PHE A 304 24.15 12.39 1.16
N SER A 305 25.36 11.99 0.74
CA SER A 305 25.78 12.13 -0.66
C SER A 305 24.90 11.30 -1.61
N SER A 306 24.23 11.98 -2.56
CA SER A 306 23.41 11.32 -3.59
C SER A 306 24.25 10.54 -4.59
N VAL A 307 25.50 10.96 -4.86
CA VAL A 307 26.39 10.29 -5.82
C VAL A 307 26.78 8.92 -5.31
N THR A 308 27.27 8.83 -4.07
CA THR A 308 27.67 7.55 -3.48
C THR A 308 26.44 6.67 -3.19
N ASN A 309 25.37 7.24 -2.63
CA ASN A 309 24.16 6.48 -2.36
C ASN A 309 23.48 5.98 -3.65
N GLY A 310 23.38 6.83 -4.67
CA GLY A 310 22.82 6.49 -5.98
C GLY A 310 23.63 5.40 -6.69
N ARG A 311 24.96 5.52 -6.72
CA ARG A 311 25.85 4.46 -7.25
C ARG A 311 25.64 3.14 -6.52
N LYS A 312 25.51 3.16 -5.19
CA LYS A 312 25.29 1.95 -4.39
C LYS A 312 23.91 1.33 -4.60
N ILE A 313 22.86 2.13 -4.76
CA ILE A 313 21.50 1.65 -5.06
C ILE A 313 21.45 1.05 -6.47
N LEU A 314 21.99 1.76 -7.47
CA LEU A 314 21.97 1.37 -8.87
C LEU A 314 23.06 0.35 -9.26
N SER A 315 23.98 0.00 -8.33
CA SER A 315 25.07 -0.93 -8.62
C SER A 315 24.57 -2.33 -8.95
N VAL A 316 25.01 -2.84 -10.10
CA VAL A 316 24.76 -4.21 -10.57
C VAL A 316 25.97 -5.14 -10.36
N GLN A 317 27.13 -4.58 -9.99
CA GLN A 317 28.43 -5.28 -9.99
C GLN A 317 28.76 -5.95 -8.65
N HIS A 318 28.39 -5.34 -7.52
CA HIS A 318 28.72 -5.89 -6.21
C HIS A 318 27.55 -6.69 -5.62
N ILE A 319 27.57 -8.00 -5.88
CA ILE A 319 26.77 -8.97 -5.12
C ILE A 319 27.73 -9.61 -4.11
N SER A 320 27.45 -9.50 -2.81
CA SER A 320 28.19 -10.29 -1.83
C SER A 320 28.03 -11.76 -2.19
N LEU A 321 29.14 -12.51 -2.32
CA LEU A 321 29.10 -13.96 -2.56
C LEU A 321 28.21 -14.71 -1.53
N GLU A 322 28.01 -14.10 -0.36
CA GLU A 322 27.14 -14.58 0.71
C GLU A 322 25.62 -14.31 0.49
N SER A 323 25.18 -13.46 -0.44
CA SER A 323 23.76 -13.11 -0.61
C SER A 323 23.04 -14.01 -1.62
N ILE A 324 21.84 -14.48 -1.24
CA ILE A 324 20.99 -15.33 -2.06
C ILE A 324 20.37 -14.51 -3.20
N LYS A 325 20.78 -14.78 -4.45
CA LYS A 325 20.43 -13.94 -5.61
C LYS A 325 18.94 -13.97 -5.96
N CYS A 326 18.26 -15.11 -5.84
CA CYS A 326 16.85 -15.24 -6.21
C CYS A 326 15.90 -14.37 -5.37
N ILE A 327 16.32 -13.95 -4.17
CA ILE A 327 15.52 -13.06 -3.31
C ILE A 327 15.24 -11.71 -3.99
N HIS A 328 16.17 -11.23 -4.82
CA HIS A 328 16.00 -9.95 -5.52
C HIS A 328 14.82 -9.99 -6.49
N GLY A 329 14.70 -11.06 -7.29
CA GLY A 329 13.55 -11.29 -8.16
C GLY A 329 12.26 -11.50 -7.38
N LEU A 330 12.29 -12.30 -6.30
CA LEU A 330 11.11 -12.54 -5.47
C LEU A 330 10.53 -11.22 -4.93
N ARG A 331 11.37 -10.32 -4.42
CA ARG A 331 10.94 -9.00 -3.94
C ARG A 331 10.28 -8.17 -5.04
N PHE A 332 10.89 -8.12 -6.23
CA PHE A 332 10.39 -7.32 -7.34
C PHE A 332 9.03 -7.83 -7.84
N PHE A 333 8.90 -9.14 -8.07
CA PHE A 333 7.63 -9.71 -8.53
C PHE A 333 6.54 -9.60 -7.48
N SER A 334 6.85 -9.80 -6.19
CA SER A 334 5.87 -9.64 -5.11
C SER A 334 5.33 -8.21 -5.01
N ILE A 335 6.18 -7.17 -5.05
CA ILE A 335 5.68 -5.79 -5.01
C ILE A 335 4.95 -5.40 -6.30
N SER A 336 5.41 -5.88 -7.45
CA SER A 336 4.74 -5.66 -8.73
C SER A 336 3.34 -6.27 -8.74
N TRP A 337 3.15 -7.39 -8.05
CA TRP A 337 1.85 -8.04 -7.87
C TRP A 337 0.95 -7.29 -6.89
N ILE A 338 1.49 -6.74 -5.78
CA ILE A 338 0.75 -5.87 -4.87
C ILE A 338 0.23 -4.62 -5.61
N ILE A 339 1.11 -3.96 -6.37
CA ILE A 339 0.77 -2.77 -7.16
C ILE A 339 -0.31 -3.09 -8.19
N LEU A 340 -0.29 -4.29 -8.80
CA LEU A 340 -1.33 -4.74 -9.73
C LEU A 340 -2.70 -4.75 -9.06
N VAL A 341 -2.82 -5.38 -7.89
CA VAL A 341 -4.10 -5.48 -7.18
C VAL A 341 -4.60 -4.12 -6.70
N HIS A 342 -3.70 -3.30 -6.15
CA HIS A 342 -4.08 -1.95 -5.73
C HIS A 342 -4.50 -1.08 -6.92
N SER A 343 -3.90 -1.25 -8.10
CA SER A 343 -4.35 -0.56 -9.32
C SER A 343 -5.77 -0.98 -9.73
N TYR A 344 -6.13 -2.27 -9.60
CA TYR A 344 -7.51 -2.72 -9.84
C TYR A 344 -8.49 -2.14 -8.81
N LEU A 345 -8.13 -2.12 -7.52
CA LEU A 345 -8.96 -1.53 -6.47
C LEU A 345 -9.18 -0.03 -6.67
N GLU A 346 -8.12 0.69 -7.03
CA GLU A 346 -8.15 2.10 -7.43
C GLU A 346 -9.13 2.33 -8.58
N LEU A 347 -8.98 1.56 -9.67
CA LEU A 347 -9.85 1.69 -10.84
C LEU A 347 -11.32 1.44 -10.50
N PHE A 348 -11.61 0.40 -9.72
CA PHE A 348 -12.99 0.12 -9.29
C PHE A 348 -13.59 1.25 -8.45
N ALA A 349 -12.77 2.00 -7.71
CA ALA A 349 -13.24 3.12 -6.92
C ALA A 349 -13.65 4.34 -7.76
N VAL A 350 -13.08 4.52 -8.96
CA VAL A 350 -13.36 5.68 -9.84
C VAL A 350 -14.13 5.32 -11.12
N SER A 351 -14.49 4.06 -11.31
CA SER A 351 -15.15 3.60 -12.54
C SER A 351 -16.67 3.82 -12.52
N ASP A 352 -17.25 4.08 -13.70
CA ASP A 352 -18.70 4.19 -13.92
C ASP A 352 -19.39 2.84 -14.16
N ASN A 353 -18.68 1.82 -14.63
CA ASN A 353 -19.25 0.53 -15.00
C ASN A 353 -18.82 -0.55 -14.01
N LYS A 354 -19.06 -0.34 -12.72
CA LYS A 354 -18.55 -1.22 -11.64
C LYS A 354 -18.98 -2.68 -11.81
N ASN A 355 -20.11 -2.97 -12.46
CA ASN A 355 -20.50 -4.37 -12.76
C ASN A 355 -19.54 -5.09 -13.71
N LEU A 356 -18.70 -4.39 -14.49
CA LEU A 356 -17.65 -5.03 -15.30
C LEU A 356 -16.66 -5.80 -14.41
N ARG A 357 -16.50 -5.42 -13.15
CA ARG A 357 -15.78 -6.22 -12.16
C ARG A 357 -16.34 -7.62 -12.06
N THR A 358 -17.65 -7.78 -11.88
CA THR A 358 -18.31 -9.10 -11.78
C THR A 358 -18.14 -9.93 -13.04
N LEU A 359 -18.07 -9.29 -14.22
CA LEU A 359 -17.80 -9.96 -15.49
C LEU A 359 -16.32 -10.36 -15.60
N THR A 360 -15.42 -9.56 -15.06
CA THR A 360 -13.98 -9.83 -15.03
C THR A 360 -13.67 -10.94 -14.03
N GLU A 361 -14.34 -10.96 -12.87
CA GLU A 361 -14.29 -12.01 -11.84
C GLU A 361 -14.66 -13.39 -12.36
N ARG A 362 -15.52 -13.46 -13.38
CA ARG A 362 -15.85 -14.74 -14.07
C ARG A 362 -14.68 -15.33 -14.85
N ARG A 363 -13.66 -14.53 -15.17
CA ARG A 363 -12.52 -14.99 -15.96
C ARG A 363 -11.54 -15.72 -15.05
N PHE A 364 -11.06 -16.87 -15.51
CA PHE A 364 -10.07 -17.68 -14.80
C PHE A 364 -8.83 -16.89 -14.35
N LEU A 365 -8.31 -16.00 -15.21
CA LEU A 365 -7.12 -15.19 -14.91
C LEU A 365 -7.33 -14.15 -13.80
N TYR A 366 -8.57 -13.77 -13.48
CA TYR A 366 -8.84 -12.83 -12.39
C TYR A 366 -8.50 -13.42 -11.02
N GLN A 367 -8.44 -14.75 -10.89
CA GLN A 367 -7.98 -15.40 -9.65
C GLN A 367 -6.56 -14.98 -9.27
N THR A 368 -5.69 -14.64 -10.23
CA THR A 368 -4.38 -14.04 -9.97
C THR A 368 -4.47 -12.69 -9.28
N ILE A 369 -5.49 -11.90 -9.57
CA ILE A 369 -5.72 -10.59 -8.93
C ILE A 369 -6.36 -10.81 -7.56
N SER A 370 -7.43 -11.60 -7.48
CA SER A 370 -8.14 -11.85 -6.22
C SER A 370 -7.25 -12.49 -5.14
N ASN A 371 -6.50 -13.54 -5.49
CA ASN A 371 -5.69 -14.31 -4.53
C ASN A 371 -4.28 -13.72 -4.34
N ALA A 372 -4.04 -12.47 -4.73
CA ALA A 372 -2.75 -11.82 -4.53
C ALA A 372 -2.42 -11.52 -3.05
N THR A 373 -3.33 -11.82 -2.13
CA THR A 373 -3.12 -11.66 -0.68
C THR A 373 -1.91 -12.46 -0.17
N PHE A 374 -1.48 -13.50 -0.90
CA PHE A 374 -0.25 -14.26 -0.63
C PHE A 374 1.05 -13.54 -1.05
N SER A 375 0.97 -12.50 -1.89
CA SER A 375 2.16 -11.75 -2.31
C SER A 375 2.93 -11.17 -1.12
N VAL A 376 2.21 -10.69 -0.11
CA VAL A 376 2.75 -10.13 1.15
C VAL A 376 3.46 -11.20 1.98
N ASP A 377 2.99 -12.46 1.93
CA ASP A 377 3.60 -13.58 2.67
C ASP A 377 5.01 -13.91 2.17
N THR A 378 5.28 -13.63 0.89
CA THR A 378 6.64 -13.74 0.34
C THR A 378 7.59 -12.78 1.05
N PHE A 379 7.13 -11.56 1.38
CA PHE A 379 7.95 -10.61 2.14
C PHE A 379 8.15 -11.06 3.59
N PHE A 380 7.11 -11.59 4.26
CA PHE A 380 7.26 -12.14 5.61
C PHE A 380 8.28 -13.28 5.65
N PHE A 381 8.23 -14.20 4.67
CA PHE A 381 9.22 -15.26 4.49
C PHE A 381 10.64 -14.69 4.31
N ILE A 382 10.83 -13.72 3.41
CA ILE A 382 12.13 -13.09 3.16
C ILE A 382 12.67 -12.38 4.41
N SER A 383 11.81 -11.69 5.17
CA SER A 383 12.18 -11.02 6.42
C SER A 383 12.75 -12.02 7.43
N GLY A 384 12.02 -13.11 7.71
CA GLY A 384 12.46 -14.16 8.65
C GLY A 384 13.74 -14.87 8.21
N LEU A 385 13.87 -15.13 6.91
CA LEU A 385 15.06 -15.73 6.29
C LEU A 385 16.30 -14.86 6.49
N LEU A 386 16.23 -13.59 6.09
CA LEU A 386 17.38 -12.68 6.11
C LEU A 386 17.81 -12.31 7.53
N VAL A 387 16.86 -12.11 8.44
CA VAL A 387 17.14 -11.84 9.86
C VAL A 387 17.92 -13.00 10.48
N THR A 388 17.49 -14.23 10.24
CA THR A 388 18.13 -15.42 10.80
C THR A 388 19.52 -15.64 10.19
N LEU A 389 19.63 -15.59 8.86
CA LEU A 389 20.89 -15.79 8.13
C LEU A 389 21.95 -14.75 8.52
N THR A 390 21.56 -13.47 8.61
CA THR A 390 22.46 -12.38 8.97
C THR A 390 22.92 -12.51 10.43
N TYR A 391 22.02 -12.86 11.34
CA TYR A 391 22.32 -13.00 12.76
C TYR A 391 23.33 -14.13 13.01
N PHE A 392 23.10 -15.33 12.48
CA PHE A 392 24.01 -16.46 12.66
C PHE A 392 25.39 -16.24 12.00
N ARG A 393 25.44 -15.65 10.80
CA ARG A 393 26.72 -15.28 10.16
C ARG A 393 27.51 -14.26 10.97
N THR A 394 26.83 -13.28 11.56
CA THR A 394 27.47 -12.28 12.41
C THR A 394 27.95 -12.89 13.73
N ALA A 395 27.22 -13.87 14.28
CA ALA A 395 27.64 -14.61 15.46
C ALA A 395 28.92 -15.41 15.22
N VAL A 396 29.01 -16.17 14.12
CA VAL A 396 30.23 -16.94 13.77
C VAL A 396 31.45 -16.04 13.53
N LYS A 397 31.25 -14.88 12.87
CA LYS A 397 32.33 -13.90 12.67
C LYS A 397 32.85 -13.31 13.99
N LYS A 398 32.09 -13.39 15.09
CA LYS A 398 32.49 -12.92 16.43
C LYS A 398 33.03 -14.04 17.33
N ASP A 399 32.53 -15.27 17.19
CA ASP A 399 32.99 -16.46 17.92
C ASP A 399 34.39 -16.96 17.49
N SER A 400 35.04 -16.27 16.53
CA SER A 400 36.48 -16.44 16.23
C SER A 400 37.39 -16.01 17.40
N LEU A 401 36.82 -15.34 18.41
CA LEU A 401 37.47 -14.99 19.67
C LEU A 401 36.73 -15.73 20.81
N PRO A 402 37.44 -16.44 21.72
CA PRO A 402 36.80 -17.15 22.83
C PRO A 402 36.18 -16.15 23.80
N GLU A 403 34.88 -15.87 23.65
CA GLU A 403 34.17 -14.91 24.50
C GLU A 403 33.52 -15.64 25.68
N PRO A 404 33.76 -15.22 26.94
CA PRO A 404 33.14 -15.83 28.12
C PRO A 404 31.61 -15.72 28.06
N GLN A 405 30.90 -16.63 28.74
CA GLN A 405 29.43 -16.59 28.84
C GLN A 405 28.98 -15.22 29.35
N LYS A 406 28.46 -14.40 28.44
CA LYS A 406 28.03 -13.05 28.79
C LYS A 406 26.81 -13.07 29.71
N PRO A 407 26.74 -12.19 30.72
CA PRO A 407 25.62 -12.12 31.64
C PRO A 407 24.32 -11.79 30.90
N VAL A 408 23.18 -12.22 31.46
CA VAL A 408 21.83 -12.01 30.89
C VAL A 408 21.58 -10.51 30.59
N ARG A 409 22.15 -9.60 31.38
CA ARG A 409 22.07 -8.15 31.16
C ARG A 409 22.59 -7.71 29.79
N HIS A 410 23.67 -8.33 29.29
CA HIS A 410 24.21 -8.03 27.96
C HIS A 410 23.31 -8.58 26.84
N LEU A 411 22.60 -9.68 27.08
CA LEU A 411 21.60 -10.22 26.14
C LEU A 411 20.41 -9.27 26.00
N ILE A 412 19.92 -8.76 27.13
CA ILE A 412 18.85 -7.76 27.18
C ILE A 412 19.30 -6.48 26.45
N GLY A 413 20.54 -6.01 26.67
CA GLY A 413 21.11 -4.89 25.92
C GLY A 413 21.15 -5.12 24.41
N ARG A 414 21.60 -6.31 23.97
CA ARG A 414 21.60 -6.69 22.54
C ARG A 414 20.18 -6.74 21.96
N PHE A 415 19.20 -7.22 22.72
CA PHE A 415 17.80 -7.25 22.30
C PHE A 415 17.27 -5.85 21.97
N PHE A 416 17.39 -4.92 22.93
CA PHE A 416 16.94 -3.54 22.71
C PHE A 416 17.72 -2.85 21.60
N LEU A 417 19.03 -3.09 21.50
CA LEU A 417 19.85 -2.56 20.42
C LEU A 417 19.36 -2.97 19.02
N MET A 418 19.03 -4.25 18.82
CA MET A 418 18.50 -4.76 17.55
C MET A 418 17.16 -4.09 17.18
N ILE A 419 16.27 -3.93 18.17
CA ILE A 419 14.97 -3.28 17.96
C ILE A 419 15.16 -1.79 17.62
N ILE A 420 15.95 -1.07 18.41
CA ILE A 420 16.23 0.36 18.20
C ILE A 420 16.87 0.57 16.83
N TYR A 421 17.84 -0.27 16.44
CA TYR A 421 18.47 -0.20 15.12
C TYR A 421 17.43 -0.33 14.00
N ARG A 422 16.48 -1.26 14.12
CA ARG A 422 15.43 -1.45 13.11
C ARG A 422 14.46 -0.28 13.06
N ILE A 423 14.00 0.21 14.22
CA ILE A 423 13.08 1.35 14.29
C ILE A 423 13.73 2.59 13.68
N ILE A 424 14.96 2.93 14.07
CA ILE A 424 15.67 4.09 13.51
C ILE A 424 15.86 3.93 11.99
N ARG A 425 16.09 2.71 11.49
CA ARG A 425 16.26 2.45 10.06
C ARG A 425 14.98 2.67 9.25
N LEU A 426 13.83 2.18 9.72
CA LEU A 426 12.58 2.16 8.94
C LEU A 426 11.75 3.43 9.14
N THR A 427 11.68 3.92 10.36
CA THR A 427 10.74 5.00 10.74
C THR A 427 10.92 6.31 9.97
N PRO A 428 12.12 6.79 9.59
CA PRO A 428 12.25 8.09 8.90
C PRO A 428 11.50 8.17 7.57
N ALA A 429 11.66 7.16 6.71
CA ALA A 429 10.93 7.11 5.44
C ALA A 429 9.42 6.91 5.66
N TYR A 430 9.05 6.09 6.66
CA TYR A 430 7.65 5.85 6.98
C TYR A 430 6.93 7.09 7.53
N ALA A 431 7.58 7.84 8.42
CA ALA A 431 7.05 9.07 8.99
C ALA A 431 6.89 10.17 7.92
N PHE A 432 7.82 10.27 6.97
CA PHE A 432 7.67 11.16 5.82
C PHE A 432 6.41 10.85 5.01
N ILE A 433 6.19 9.57 4.69
CA ILE A 433 5.00 9.15 3.93
C ILE A 433 3.71 9.33 4.74
N LEU A 434 3.75 9.15 6.05
CA LEU A 434 2.61 9.39 6.94
C LEU A 434 2.10 10.84 6.83
N VAL A 435 3.01 11.81 6.93
CA VAL A 435 2.68 13.24 6.80
C VAL A 435 2.25 13.57 5.36
N LEU A 436 2.94 13.01 4.36
CA LEU A 436 2.59 13.19 2.95
C LEU A 436 1.17 12.68 2.66
N ASN A 437 0.80 11.49 3.14
CA ASN A 437 -0.53 10.90 2.95
C ASN A 437 -1.61 11.79 3.57
N GLU A 438 -1.37 12.31 4.78
CA GLU A 438 -2.32 13.20 5.43
C GLU A 438 -2.59 14.47 4.60
N ILE A 439 -1.54 15.15 4.14
CA ILE A 439 -1.65 16.36 3.32
C ILE A 439 -2.36 16.06 2.00
N VAL A 440 -1.95 14.99 1.31
CA VAL A 440 -2.53 14.59 0.02
C VAL A 440 -4.01 14.26 0.19
N MET A 441 -4.40 13.49 1.20
CA MET A 441 -5.79 13.12 1.43
C MET A 441 -6.67 14.32 1.83
N ARG A 442 -6.12 15.29 2.55
CA ARG A 442 -6.80 16.56 2.87
C ARG A 442 -7.00 17.43 1.62
N TYR A 443 -5.97 17.51 0.78
CA TYR A 443 -6.03 18.20 -0.52
C TYR A 443 -7.05 17.57 -1.46
N LEU A 444 -7.01 16.24 -1.61
CA LEU A 444 -7.94 15.50 -2.47
C LEU A 444 -9.38 15.64 -1.97
N HIS A 445 -9.64 15.58 -0.67
CA HIS A 445 -10.99 15.77 -0.15
C HIS A 445 -11.59 17.15 -0.50
N SER A 446 -10.75 18.20 -0.55
CA SER A 446 -11.18 19.55 -0.90
C SER A 446 -11.34 19.76 -2.40
N ASN A 447 -10.46 19.19 -3.23
CA ASN A 447 -10.35 19.54 -4.65
C ASN A 447 -10.80 18.43 -5.62
N SER A 448 -10.99 17.20 -5.15
CA SER A 448 -11.46 16.10 -5.99
C SER A 448 -12.97 16.08 -6.06
N VAL A 449 -13.55 15.63 -7.17
CA VAL A 449 -14.97 15.25 -7.28
C VAL A 449 -15.27 13.88 -6.66
N PHE A 450 -14.23 13.06 -6.45
CA PHE A 450 -14.30 11.79 -5.73
C PHE A 450 -14.11 11.98 -4.22
N SER A 451 -14.58 10.99 -3.46
CA SER A 451 -14.39 10.91 -2.01
C SER A 451 -13.88 9.52 -1.67
N PRO A 452 -12.77 9.38 -0.91
CA PRO A 452 -12.35 8.06 -0.46
C PRO A 452 -13.38 7.46 0.49
N ALA A 453 -13.48 6.12 0.51
CA ALA A 453 -14.32 5.38 1.45
C ALA A 453 -13.85 5.49 2.90
N ILE A 454 -12.52 5.59 3.12
CA ILE A 454 -11.91 5.87 4.41
C ILE A 454 -11.31 7.26 4.35
N ILE A 455 -11.74 8.13 5.27
CA ILE A 455 -11.33 9.53 5.29
C ILE A 455 -10.06 9.65 6.14
N ASP A 456 -8.93 9.22 5.56
CA ASP A 456 -7.61 9.18 6.24
C ASP A 456 -7.24 10.52 6.90
N HIS A 457 -7.60 11.67 6.33
CA HIS A 457 -7.26 12.97 6.93
C HIS A 457 -7.97 13.24 8.28
N ILE A 458 -9.04 12.51 8.61
CA ILE A 458 -9.72 12.60 9.91
C ILE A 458 -9.09 11.61 10.89
N SER A 459 -8.86 10.36 10.44
CA SER A 459 -8.31 9.31 11.29
C SER A 459 -6.83 9.54 11.60
N CYS A 460 -6.03 9.99 10.63
CA CYS A 460 -4.61 10.26 10.80
C CYS A 460 -4.32 11.36 11.81
N ASP A 461 -5.08 12.45 11.82
CA ASP A 461 -4.87 13.55 12.77
C ASP A 461 -4.99 13.09 14.23
N ARG A 462 -5.87 12.11 14.50
CA ARG A 462 -6.08 11.54 15.84
C ARG A 462 -5.16 10.35 16.17
N TYR A 463 -4.84 9.52 15.18
CA TYR A 463 -4.26 8.19 15.39
C TYR A 463 -2.89 7.95 14.73
N TRP A 464 -2.23 8.97 14.17
CA TRP A 464 -0.90 8.87 13.55
C TRP A 464 0.16 8.19 14.44
N TRP A 465 0.10 8.39 15.75
CA TRP A 465 1.06 7.83 16.71
C TRP A 465 1.02 6.29 16.76
N ARG A 466 -0.15 5.67 16.46
CA ARG A 466 -0.30 4.21 16.41
C ARG A 466 0.52 3.59 15.28
N ASN A 467 0.65 4.31 14.16
CA ASN A 467 1.47 3.93 13.03
C ASN A 467 2.96 3.94 13.39
N LEU A 468 3.45 5.00 14.04
CA LEU A 468 4.86 5.11 14.43
C LEU A 468 5.26 4.08 15.50
N LEU A 469 4.31 3.64 16.32
CA LEU A 469 4.50 2.55 17.29
C LEU A 469 4.35 1.14 16.67
N TYR A 470 3.94 1.02 15.40
CA TYR A 470 3.73 -0.27 14.71
C TYR A 470 2.68 -1.16 15.40
N ILE A 471 1.60 -0.55 15.91
CA ILE A 471 0.49 -1.24 16.62
C ILE A 471 -0.89 -1.00 15.99
N ASN A 472 -0.95 -0.37 14.82
CA ASN A 472 -2.20 0.02 14.19
C ASN A 472 -3.10 -1.17 13.83
N ASN A 473 -2.54 -2.35 13.56
CA ASN A 473 -3.27 -3.60 13.27
C ASN A 473 -4.05 -4.19 14.45
N PHE A 474 -3.90 -3.67 15.68
CA PHE A 474 -4.70 -4.11 16.83
C PHE A 474 -6.00 -3.30 17.02
N PHE A 475 -6.19 -2.27 16.22
CA PHE A 475 -7.35 -1.39 16.26
C PHE A 475 -8.31 -1.74 15.10
N PRO A 476 -9.56 -1.24 15.10
CA PRO A 476 -10.49 -1.47 14.01
C PRO A 476 -10.13 -0.65 12.75
N GLN A 477 -10.48 -1.15 11.57
CA GLN A 477 -10.14 -0.60 10.26
C GLN A 477 -10.59 0.86 10.07
N ASN A 478 -11.74 1.24 10.63
CA ASN A 478 -12.28 2.60 10.53
C ASN A 478 -11.37 3.66 11.20
N GLU A 479 -10.52 3.25 12.14
CA GLU A 479 -9.57 4.11 12.84
C GLU A 479 -8.16 4.07 12.21
N PHE A 480 -7.97 3.37 11.10
CA PHE A 480 -6.66 3.27 10.48
C PHE A 480 -6.22 4.62 9.90
N CYS A 481 -4.93 4.89 10.04
CA CYS A 481 -4.23 5.87 9.23
C CYS A 481 -3.36 5.08 8.25
N MET A 482 -3.48 5.30 6.93
CA MET A 482 -2.84 4.49 5.89
C MET A 482 -3.21 2.99 5.99
N LEU A 483 -4.26 2.57 5.28
CA LEU A 483 -4.79 1.20 5.34
C LEU A 483 -3.70 0.13 5.16
N TRP A 484 -2.77 0.29 4.23
CA TRP A 484 -1.73 -0.71 3.93
C TRP A 484 -0.70 -0.88 5.05
N SER A 485 -0.61 0.04 6.01
CA SER A 485 0.42 0.02 7.04
C SER A 485 0.39 -1.17 8.01
N TRP A 486 -0.71 -1.93 8.06
CA TRP A 486 -0.85 -3.15 8.89
C TRP A 486 0.29 -4.16 8.65
N TYR A 487 0.80 -4.23 7.41
CA TYR A 487 1.92 -5.10 7.06
C TYR A 487 3.19 -4.74 7.83
N MET A 488 3.50 -3.44 7.92
CA MET A 488 4.68 -2.94 8.63
C MET A 488 4.58 -3.20 10.14
N ALA A 489 3.36 -3.12 10.69
CA ALA A 489 3.08 -3.49 12.07
C ALA A 489 3.37 -4.99 12.31
N ASN A 490 2.79 -5.88 11.50
CA ASN A 490 3.03 -7.31 11.58
C ASN A 490 4.51 -7.68 11.42
N ASP A 491 5.21 -7.12 10.43
CA ASP A 491 6.63 -7.40 10.17
C ASP A 491 7.53 -6.98 11.35
N THR A 492 7.22 -5.85 12.00
CA THR A 492 7.95 -5.40 13.20
C THR A 492 7.62 -6.27 14.42
N GLN A 493 6.37 -6.69 14.59
CA GLN A 493 5.95 -7.60 15.66
C GLN A 493 6.62 -8.97 15.52
N PHE A 494 6.65 -9.54 14.32
CA PHE A 494 7.36 -10.79 14.03
C PHE A 494 8.87 -10.66 14.25
N TYR A 495 9.45 -9.50 13.97
CA TYR A 495 10.86 -9.26 14.27
C TYR A 495 11.18 -9.29 15.75
N ILE A 496 10.30 -8.74 16.60
CA ILE A 496 10.48 -8.79 18.05
C ILE A 496 10.49 -10.25 18.52
N ILE A 497 9.54 -11.06 18.05
CA ILE A 497 9.48 -12.51 18.34
C ILE A 497 10.76 -13.20 17.83
N ALA A 498 11.20 -12.89 16.61
CA ALA A 498 12.40 -13.45 16.01
C ALA A 498 13.66 -13.13 16.82
N CYS A 499 13.82 -11.89 17.27
CA CYS A 499 14.92 -11.47 18.13
C CYS A 499 14.99 -12.32 19.41
N VAL A 500 13.85 -12.55 20.07
CA VAL A 500 13.79 -13.40 21.28
C VAL A 500 14.22 -14.83 20.95
N LEU A 501 13.69 -15.42 19.88
CA LEU A 501 14.01 -16.79 19.47
C LEU A 501 15.50 -16.96 19.12
N LEU A 502 16.08 -16.00 18.39
CA LEU A 502 17.49 -16.01 17.99
C LEU A 502 18.45 -15.84 19.16
N LEU A 503 18.09 -15.00 20.14
CA LEU A 503 18.89 -14.81 21.36
C LEU A 503 18.93 -16.09 22.21
N ILE A 504 17.84 -16.86 22.25
CA ILE A 504 17.80 -18.17 22.91
C ILE A 504 18.65 -19.18 22.12
N ALA A 505 18.51 -19.21 20.80
CA ALA A 505 19.17 -20.20 19.94
C ALA A 505 20.70 -20.16 20.00
N VAL A 506 21.31 -18.97 20.11
CA VAL A 506 22.78 -18.81 20.08
C VAL A 506 23.48 -19.20 21.38
N ARG A 507 22.76 -19.39 22.49
CA ARG A 507 23.40 -19.67 23.80
C ARG A 507 24.14 -21.01 23.85
N LYS A 508 23.56 -22.06 23.27
CA LYS A 508 24.14 -23.42 23.21
C LYS A 508 23.45 -24.19 22.09
N ASN A 509 24.14 -25.14 21.49
CA ASN A 509 23.56 -25.99 20.43
C ASN A 509 22.28 -26.74 20.88
N SER A 510 22.13 -27.04 22.18
CA SER A 510 20.89 -27.62 22.73
C SER A 510 19.69 -26.64 22.73
N TYR A 511 19.94 -25.33 22.87
CA TYR A 511 18.88 -24.31 22.84
C TYR A 511 18.35 -24.04 21.42
N VAL A 512 19.05 -24.46 20.37
CA VAL A 512 18.51 -24.46 19.00
C VAL A 512 17.29 -25.40 18.91
N LYS A 513 17.36 -26.58 19.57
CA LYS A 513 16.21 -27.50 19.63
C LYS A 513 15.04 -26.86 20.39
N LEU A 514 15.31 -26.15 21.48
CA LEU A 514 14.29 -25.40 22.24
C LEU A 514 13.63 -24.30 21.38
N ALA A 515 14.43 -23.53 20.63
CA ALA A 515 13.91 -22.53 19.70
C ALA A 515 13.04 -23.17 18.60
N GLY A 516 13.44 -24.35 18.10
CA GLY A 516 12.63 -25.13 17.16
C GLY A 516 11.29 -25.59 17.74
N VAL A 517 11.27 -26.06 18.99
CA VAL A 517 10.02 -26.40 19.70
C VAL A 517 9.14 -25.16 19.88
N ALA A 518 9.73 -24.01 20.26
CA ALA A 518 8.98 -22.76 20.39
C ALA A 518 8.37 -22.30 19.05
N ILE A 519 9.10 -22.43 17.93
CA ILE A 519 8.57 -22.16 16.59
C ILE A 519 7.40 -23.08 16.26
N ALA A 520 7.52 -24.38 16.53
CA ALA A 520 6.45 -25.34 16.29
C ALA A 520 5.19 -25.01 17.13
N LEU A 521 5.36 -24.65 18.40
CA LEU A 521 4.26 -24.24 19.27
C LEU A 521 3.58 -22.94 18.81
N LEU A 522 4.35 -21.96 18.35
CA LEU A 522 3.80 -20.71 17.80
C LEU A 522 3.03 -20.96 16.49
N MET A 523 3.55 -21.84 15.63
CA MET A 523 2.90 -22.23 14.39
C MET A 523 1.57 -22.94 14.66
N THR A 524 1.55 -23.92 15.56
CA THR A 524 0.31 -24.65 15.90
C THR A 524 -0.71 -23.75 16.59
N ALA A 525 -0.27 -22.87 17.50
CA ALA A 525 -1.15 -21.88 18.11
C ALA A 525 -1.78 -20.95 17.07
N SER A 526 -1.00 -20.44 16.11
CA SER A 526 -1.47 -19.62 15.00
C SER A 526 -2.54 -20.34 14.16
N TRP A 527 -2.31 -21.61 13.79
CA TRP A 527 -3.27 -22.42 13.04
C TRP A 527 -4.57 -22.64 13.80
N ILE A 528 -4.47 -23.01 15.09
CA ILE A 528 -5.65 -23.26 15.94
C ILE A 528 -6.46 -21.97 16.12
N THR A 529 -5.81 -20.85 16.44
CA THR A 529 -6.48 -19.55 16.59
C THR A 529 -7.18 -19.13 15.31
N THR A 530 -6.50 -19.23 14.17
CA THR A 530 -7.07 -18.88 12.86
C THR A 530 -8.28 -19.76 12.52
N PHE A 531 -8.18 -21.06 12.76
CA PHE A 531 -9.28 -22.01 12.53
C PHE A 531 -10.50 -21.69 13.41
N ILE A 532 -10.30 -21.45 14.71
CA ILE A 532 -11.40 -21.13 15.64
C ILE A 532 -12.10 -19.83 15.23
N ILE A 533 -11.35 -18.79 14.88
CA ILE A 533 -11.91 -17.50 14.46
C ILE A 533 -12.69 -17.68 13.14
N ALA A 534 -12.11 -18.37 12.16
CA ALA A 534 -12.78 -18.63 10.89
C ALA A 534 -14.10 -19.40 11.06
N MET A 535 -14.14 -20.39 11.95
CA MET A 535 -15.37 -21.14 12.28
C MET A 535 -16.39 -20.26 13.00
N LYS A 536 -15.96 -19.46 13.99
CA LYS A 536 -16.85 -18.57 14.78
C LYS A 536 -17.59 -17.57 13.90
N TRP A 537 -16.91 -17.03 12.89
CA TRP A 537 -17.43 -15.98 12.02
C TRP A 537 -17.97 -16.50 10.68
N ASN A 538 -18.13 -17.82 10.51
CA ASN A 538 -18.59 -18.46 9.28
C ASN A 538 -17.82 -17.99 8.04
N TYR A 539 -16.49 -17.95 8.13
CA TYR A 539 -15.63 -17.50 7.05
C TYR A 539 -15.76 -18.40 5.81
N VAL A 540 -15.94 -17.76 4.65
CA VAL A 540 -16.00 -18.43 3.34
C VAL A 540 -14.89 -17.85 2.45
N ALA A 541 -13.92 -18.69 2.08
CA ALA A 541 -12.86 -18.32 1.16
C ALA A 541 -13.40 -18.37 -0.28
N ARG A 542 -13.46 -17.22 -0.95
CA ARG A 542 -13.95 -17.06 -2.33
C ARG A 542 -13.27 -15.92 -3.06
N VAL A 543 -13.38 -15.93 -4.39
CA VAL A 543 -12.76 -14.95 -5.30
C VAL A 543 -13.43 -13.56 -5.21
N GLU A 544 -14.71 -13.50 -4.85
CA GLU A 544 -15.47 -12.24 -4.85
C GLU A 544 -15.11 -11.35 -3.64
N GLU A 545 -14.69 -11.97 -2.52
CA GLU A 545 -14.41 -11.30 -1.25
C GLU A 545 -13.01 -11.64 -0.68
N PRO A 546 -11.91 -11.26 -1.37
CA PRO A 546 -10.55 -11.64 -0.96
C PRO A 546 -10.09 -11.02 0.38
N PHE A 547 -10.82 -10.00 0.87
CA PHE A 547 -10.53 -9.28 2.12
C PHE A 547 -11.62 -9.47 3.18
N ALA A 548 -12.45 -10.51 3.07
CA ALA A 548 -13.48 -10.82 4.06
C ALA A 548 -12.87 -10.98 5.46
N LEU A 549 -13.63 -10.52 6.48
CA LEU A 549 -13.18 -10.49 7.88
C LEU A 549 -11.85 -9.74 8.06
N PHE A 550 -11.75 -8.54 7.47
CA PHE A 550 -10.52 -7.75 7.49
C PHE A 550 -10.00 -7.54 8.92
N ASP A 551 -10.88 -7.07 9.81
CA ASP A 551 -10.60 -6.76 11.22
C ASP A 551 -10.38 -7.99 12.11
N GLN A 552 -10.96 -9.13 11.76
CA GLN A 552 -10.96 -10.32 12.62
C GLN A 552 -9.86 -11.30 12.22
N LEU A 553 -9.47 -11.33 10.95
CA LEU A 553 -8.60 -12.36 10.39
C LEU A 553 -7.47 -11.79 9.53
N TYR A 554 -7.78 -10.93 8.56
CA TYR A 554 -6.85 -10.59 7.47
C TYR A 554 -5.60 -9.83 7.93
N ASP A 555 -5.79 -8.75 8.70
CA ASP A 555 -4.73 -7.84 9.12
C ASP A 555 -3.94 -8.36 10.33
N LYS A 556 -4.41 -9.46 10.93
CA LYS A 556 -3.96 -9.91 12.24
C LYS A 556 -2.70 -10.80 12.19
N PRO A 557 -1.85 -10.72 13.23
CA PRO A 557 -0.57 -11.45 13.25
C PRO A 557 -0.73 -12.98 13.19
N TRP A 558 -1.78 -13.53 13.80
CA TRP A 558 -2.00 -14.97 13.88
C TRP A 558 -2.27 -15.63 12.53
N LEU A 559 -2.85 -14.91 11.55
CA LEU A 559 -3.03 -15.44 10.19
C LEU A 559 -1.69 -15.48 9.41
N ARG A 560 -0.78 -14.54 9.70
CA ARG A 560 0.36 -14.20 8.83
C ARG A 560 1.73 -14.63 9.35
N ILE A 561 1.85 -15.07 10.61
CA ILE A 561 3.13 -15.43 11.23
C ILE A 561 3.80 -16.66 10.60
N GLY A 562 3.03 -17.58 10.00
CA GLY A 562 3.51 -18.84 9.44
C GLY A 562 4.67 -18.71 8.43
N PRO A 563 4.49 -17.99 7.31
CA PRO A 563 5.56 -17.72 6.34
C PRO A 563 6.85 -17.17 6.97
N TYR A 564 6.72 -16.27 7.95
CA TYR A 564 7.87 -15.68 8.64
C TYR A 564 8.68 -16.73 9.40
N LEU A 565 8.00 -17.59 10.17
CA LEU A 565 8.63 -18.67 10.93
C LEU A 565 9.30 -19.71 10.01
N ILE A 566 8.66 -20.05 8.88
CA ILE A 566 9.26 -20.92 7.86
C ILE A 566 10.54 -20.27 7.30
N GLY A 567 10.50 -18.96 7.02
CA GLY A 567 11.67 -18.19 6.62
C GLY A 567 12.83 -18.32 7.62
N MET A 568 12.54 -18.23 8.93
CA MET A 568 13.56 -18.41 9.96
C MET A 568 14.20 -19.81 9.92
N VAL A 569 13.37 -20.86 9.80
CA VAL A 569 13.86 -22.25 9.72
C VAL A 569 14.76 -22.44 8.50
N VAL A 570 14.34 -21.95 7.34
CA VAL A 570 15.14 -22.01 6.10
C VAL A 570 16.42 -21.19 6.24
N GLY A 571 16.39 -20.06 6.93
CA GLY A 571 17.56 -19.20 7.14
C GLY A 571 18.63 -19.91 7.96
N TYR A 572 18.23 -20.62 9.01
CA TYR A 572 19.13 -21.47 9.80
C TYR A 572 19.65 -22.66 9.00
N TYR A 573 18.78 -23.31 8.20
CA TYR A 573 19.18 -24.41 7.33
C TYR A 573 20.24 -23.99 6.29
N LEU A 574 19.99 -22.90 5.55
CA LEU A 574 20.93 -22.37 4.55
C LEU A 574 22.22 -21.87 5.17
N PHE A 575 22.18 -21.34 6.39
CA PHE A 575 23.38 -21.00 7.15
C PHE A 575 24.24 -22.23 7.43
N LYS A 576 23.63 -23.34 7.89
CA LYS A 576 24.36 -24.57 8.24
C LYS A 576 24.98 -25.25 7.03
N VAL A 577 24.30 -25.20 5.89
CA VAL A 577 24.71 -25.93 4.68
C VAL A 577 25.50 -25.07 3.70
N ASP A 578 25.58 -23.75 3.93
CA ASP A 578 26.29 -22.78 3.09
C ASP A 578 25.94 -22.91 1.59
N CYS A 579 24.67 -23.23 1.32
CA CYS A 579 24.14 -23.48 -0.03
C CYS A 579 24.88 -24.55 -0.87
N LYS A 580 25.62 -25.46 -0.23
CA LYS A 580 26.39 -26.53 -0.91
C LYS A 580 25.71 -27.90 -0.85
N GLN A 581 24.43 -27.97 -0.48
CA GLN A 581 23.71 -29.24 -0.35
C GLN A 581 23.56 -29.91 -1.71
N LYS A 582 23.96 -31.19 -1.81
CA LYS A 582 23.60 -32.04 -2.95
C LYS A 582 22.30 -32.77 -2.65
N PHE A 583 21.35 -32.71 -3.58
CA PHE A 583 20.08 -33.43 -3.50
C PHE A 583 20.00 -34.50 -4.60
N PRO A 584 19.40 -35.68 -4.33
CA PRO A 584 19.12 -36.65 -5.37
C PRO A 584 18.03 -36.10 -6.31
N ALA A 585 18.10 -36.48 -7.59
CA ALA A 585 17.19 -35.97 -8.64
C ALA A 585 15.72 -36.15 -8.29
N ILE A 586 15.36 -37.28 -7.65
CA ILE A 586 13.99 -37.59 -7.22
C ILE A 586 13.46 -36.53 -6.25
N VAL A 587 14.24 -36.14 -5.24
CA VAL A 587 13.84 -35.11 -4.26
C VAL A 587 13.67 -33.76 -4.94
N VAL A 588 14.54 -33.45 -5.90
CA VAL A 588 14.45 -32.19 -6.64
C VAL A 588 13.16 -32.11 -7.45
N THR A 589 12.85 -33.17 -8.21
CA THR A 589 11.63 -33.26 -9.01
C THR A 589 10.37 -33.21 -8.14
N ILE A 590 10.31 -34.00 -7.07
CA ILE A 590 9.18 -33.99 -6.14
C ILE A 590 9.01 -32.62 -5.50
N GLY A 591 10.10 -31.99 -5.06
CA GLY A 591 10.05 -30.66 -4.45
C GLY A 591 9.49 -29.60 -5.41
N TRP A 592 9.89 -29.63 -6.69
CA TRP A 592 9.35 -28.73 -7.70
C TRP A 592 7.87 -28.97 -8.00
N ILE A 593 7.47 -30.24 -8.16
CA ILE A 593 6.06 -30.61 -8.39
C ILE A 593 5.20 -30.18 -7.21
N LEU A 594 5.60 -30.49 -5.98
CA LEU A 594 4.86 -30.11 -4.77
C LEU A 594 4.79 -28.60 -4.60
N SER A 595 5.90 -27.88 -4.80
CA SER A 595 5.94 -26.43 -4.66
C SER A 595 5.07 -25.74 -5.71
N LEU A 596 5.21 -26.08 -7.00
CA LEU A 596 4.44 -25.43 -8.06
C LEU A 596 2.97 -25.86 -8.02
N GLY A 597 2.69 -27.12 -7.70
CA GLY A 597 1.33 -27.62 -7.48
C GLY A 597 0.66 -26.91 -6.31
N CYS A 598 1.35 -26.72 -5.19
CA CYS A 598 0.81 -25.98 -4.04
C CYS A 598 0.53 -24.51 -4.37
N LEU A 599 1.47 -23.81 -5.01
CA LEU A 599 1.23 -22.42 -5.46
C LEU A 599 0.05 -22.33 -6.43
N GLY A 600 -0.03 -23.25 -7.39
CA GLY A 600 -1.13 -23.35 -8.34
C GLY A 600 -2.48 -23.59 -7.65
N CYS A 601 -2.54 -24.51 -6.68
CA CYS A 601 -3.75 -24.77 -5.91
C CYS A 601 -4.16 -23.59 -5.03
N LEU A 602 -3.22 -22.88 -4.40
CA LEU A 602 -3.55 -21.71 -3.58
C LEU A 602 -4.07 -20.53 -4.41
N VAL A 603 -3.48 -20.29 -5.60
CA VAL A 603 -3.88 -19.15 -6.43
C VAL A 603 -5.08 -19.46 -7.30
N TYR A 604 -5.14 -20.66 -7.89
CA TYR A 604 -6.14 -21.03 -8.89
C TYR A 604 -7.15 -22.09 -8.43
N GLY A 605 -7.03 -22.58 -7.19
CA GLY A 605 -7.92 -23.62 -6.66
C GLY A 605 -9.22 -23.10 -6.06
N LEU A 606 -9.41 -21.77 -5.94
CA LEU A 606 -10.66 -21.20 -5.43
C LEU A 606 -11.69 -21.02 -6.53
N GLY A 607 -12.79 -21.76 -6.42
CA GLY A 607 -13.98 -21.58 -7.23
C GLY A 607 -14.78 -20.33 -6.84
N ARG A 608 -15.79 -20.02 -7.65
CA ARG A 608 -16.63 -18.83 -7.48
C ARG A 608 -17.58 -18.94 -6.29
N GLU A 609 -18.19 -20.10 -6.09
CA GLU A 609 -19.11 -20.39 -4.98
C GLU A 609 -18.39 -20.40 -3.62
N GLY A 610 -17.05 -20.37 -3.63
CA GLY A 610 -16.23 -20.45 -2.44
C GLY A 610 -16.14 -21.87 -1.88
N LEU A 611 -15.33 -22.02 -0.85
CA LEU A 611 -15.19 -23.27 -0.12
C LEU A 611 -16.20 -23.33 1.03
N ALA A 612 -16.70 -24.52 1.36
CA ALA A 612 -17.52 -24.71 2.57
C ALA A 612 -16.78 -24.18 3.83
N VAL A 613 -17.51 -23.70 4.83
CA VAL A 613 -16.93 -23.03 6.02
C VAL A 613 -15.79 -23.81 6.68
N PRO A 614 -15.90 -25.14 6.94
CA PRO A 614 -14.78 -25.89 7.54
C PRO A 614 -13.55 -25.94 6.63
N THR A 615 -13.76 -26.14 5.33
CA THR A 615 -12.67 -26.16 4.33
C THR A 615 -12.04 -24.79 4.18
N SER A 616 -12.83 -23.71 4.22
CA SER A 616 -12.36 -22.32 4.24
C SER A 616 -11.53 -22.01 5.49
N ALA A 617 -11.92 -22.53 6.65
CA ALA A 617 -11.17 -22.39 7.89
C ALA A 617 -9.80 -23.10 7.81
N PHE A 618 -9.75 -24.33 7.27
CA PHE A 618 -8.49 -25.02 7.01
C PHE A 618 -7.64 -24.28 5.97
N TYR A 619 -8.26 -23.78 4.91
CA TYR A 619 -7.58 -23.01 3.86
C TYR A 619 -6.94 -21.75 4.43
N ALA A 620 -7.65 -20.98 5.27
CA ALA A 620 -7.11 -19.79 5.92
C ALA A 620 -5.99 -20.14 6.92
N ALA A 621 -6.17 -21.18 7.74
CA ALA A 621 -5.19 -21.58 8.75
C ALA A 621 -3.88 -22.10 8.13
N LEU A 622 -3.96 -22.92 7.08
CA LEU A 622 -2.79 -23.61 6.52
C LEU A 622 -2.24 -22.96 5.25
N GLY A 623 -3.06 -22.24 4.50
CA GLY A 623 -2.73 -21.73 3.16
C GLY A 623 -1.53 -20.78 3.17
N HIS A 624 -1.46 -19.86 4.12
CA HIS A 624 -0.33 -18.93 4.24
C HIS A 624 0.97 -19.67 4.58
N SER A 625 0.94 -20.64 5.50
CA SER A 625 2.10 -21.49 5.79
C SER A 625 2.51 -22.35 4.58
N ALA A 626 1.54 -22.88 3.83
CA ALA A 626 1.79 -23.66 2.62
C ALA A 626 2.44 -22.82 1.49
N TRP A 627 2.04 -21.55 1.35
CA TRP A 627 2.72 -20.58 0.50
C TRP A 627 4.19 -20.40 0.92
N GLY A 628 4.42 -20.16 2.22
CA GLY A 628 5.77 -20.03 2.78
C GLY A 628 6.65 -21.27 2.54
N LEU A 629 6.11 -22.48 2.65
CA LEU A 629 6.80 -23.74 2.36
C LEU A 629 7.16 -23.88 0.87
N SER A 630 6.30 -23.41 -0.02
CA SER A 630 6.57 -23.42 -1.46
C SER A 630 7.72 -22.48 -1.82
N ILE A 631 7.67 -21.24 -1.31
CA ILE A 631 8.77 -20.28 -1.50
C ILE A 631 10.08 -20.76 -0.83
N ALA A 632 9.97 -21.48 0.30
CA ALA A 632 11.12 -22.10 0.96
C ALA A 632 11.86 -23.07 0.02
N TRP A 633 11.14 -23.99 -0.63
CA TRP A 633 11.75 -24.92 -1.58
C TRP A 633 12.38 -24.18 -2.76
N ILE A 634 11.68 -23.22 -3.37
CA ILE A 634 12.22 -22.41 -4.48
C ILE A 634 13.53 -21.74 -4.07
N THR A 635 13.59 -21.17 -2.87
CA THR A 635 14.79 -20.50 -2.35
C THR A 635 15.94 -21.47 -2.14
N ILE A 636 15.68 -22.65 -1.55
CA ILE A 636 16.68 -23.70 -1.32
C ILE A 636 17.22 -24.23 -2.66
N ALA A 637 16.33 -24.57 -3.60
CA ALA A 637 16.70 -25.07 -4.92
C ALA A 637 17.52 -24.05 -5.70
N CYS A 638 17.15 -22.77 -5.66
CA CYS A 638 17.92 -21.70 -6.30
C CYS A 638 19.31 -21.51 -5.67
N CYS A 639 19.42 -21.59 -4.34
CA CYS A 639 20.72 -21.44 -3.68
C CYS A 639 21.66 -22.63 -3.93
N SER A 640 21.13 -23.85 -3.92
CA SER A 640 21.89 -25.09 -4.11
C SER A 640 22.19 -25.44 -5.58
N GLY A 641 21.84 -24.57 -6.54
CA GLY A 641 22.12 -24.77 -7.97
C GLY A 641 21.09 -25.62 -8.74
N TYR A 642 20.03 -26.08 -8.09
CA TYR A 642 18.93 -26.85 -8.70
C TYR A 642 17.77 -25.98 -9.20
N GLY A 643 18.01 -24.67 -9.37
CA GLY A 643 16.99 -23.70 -9.73
C GLY A 643 16.72 -23.54 -11.24
N GLY A 644 17.65 -23.98 -12.09
CA GLY A 644 17.54 -23.92 -13.56
C GLY A 644 16.99 -22.58 -14.10
N PRO A 645 15.85 -22.59 -14.83
CA PRO A 645 15.27 -21.38 -15.43
C PRO A 645 14.73 -20.40 -14.37
N PHE A 646 14.13 -20.89 -13.29
CA PHE A 646 13.59 -20.05 -12.21
C PHE A 646 14.70 -19.23 -11.55
N ASN A 647 15.85 -19.84 -11.27
CA ASN A 647 16.98 -19.08 -10.74
C ASN A 647 17.50 -18.06 -11.75
N SER A 648 17.54 -18.39 -13.04
CA SER A 648 18.00 -17.47 -14.08
C SER A 648 17.13 -16.21 -14.17
N ILE A 649 15.80 -16.38 -14.11
CA ILE A 649 14.84 -15.26 -14.09
C ILE A 649 14.97 -14.48 -12.78
N LEU A 650 14.88 -15.14 -11.62
CA LEU A 650 14.85 -14.48 -10.31
C LEU A 650 16.19 -13.84 -9.91
N SER A 651 17.30 -14.31 -10.46
CA SER A 651 18.64 -13.73 -10.23
C SER A 651 19.05 -12.70 -11.29
N CYS A 652 18.12 -12.28 -12.16
CA CYS A 652 18.39 -11.29 -13.19
C CYS A 652 18.97 -10.00 -12.59
N LYS A 653 20.06 -9.53 -13.21
CA LYS A 653 20.82 -8.34 -12.81
C LYS A 653 19.97 -7.06 -12.77
N LEU A 654 18.92 -6.99 -13.59
CA LEU A 654 17.97 -5.86 -13.63
C LEU A 654 17.20 -5.69 -12.31
N PHE A 655 16.91 -6.79 -11.61
CA PHE A 655 16.11 -6.75 -10.38
C PHE A 655 16.90 -6.30 -9.16
N LEU A 656 18.23 -6.22 -9.21
CA LEU A 656 19.04 -5.75 -8.08
C LEU A 656 18.66 -4.34 -7.63
N PRO A 657 18.73 -3.29 -8.49
CA PRO A 657 18.35 -1.94 -8.08
C PRO A 657 16.89 -1.85 -7.64
N LEU A 658 15.98 -2.49 -8.38
CA LEU A 658 14.55 -2.48 -8.08
C LEU A 658 14.23 -3.16 -6.74
N SER A 659 14.91 -4.26 -6.43
CA SER A 659 14.74 -4.99 -5.16
C SER A 659 15.24 -4.22 -3.93
N ARG A 660 16.13 -3.23 -4.11
CA ARG A 660 16.62 -2.34 -3.04
C ARG A 660 15.63 -1.22 -2.73
N LEU A 661 14.82 -0.83 -3.72
CA LEU A 661 13.82 0.24 -3.62
C LEU A 661 12.43 -0.24 -3.17
N THR A 662 12.22 -1.55 -3.01
CA THR A 662 10.89 -2.12 -2.75
C THR A 662 10.22 -1.59 -1.50
N TYR A 663 10.99 -1.25 -0.46
CA TYR A 663 10.45 -0.70 0.77
C TYR A 663 9.82 0.68 0.53
N CYS A 664 10.56 1.61 -0.09
CA CYS A 664 10.03 2.94 -0.41
C CYS A 664 8.91 2.86 -1.45
N ALA A 665 9.00 1.97 -2.44
CA ALA A 665 7.94 1.74 -3.43
C ALA A 665 6.65 1.25 -2.76
N TYR A 666 6.76 0.33 -1.81
CA TYR A 666 5.63 -0.15 -1.01
C TYR A 666 4.95 0.96 -0.22
N LEU A 667 5.71 1.88 0.38
CA LEU A 667 5.11 2.94 1.18
C LEU A 667 4.37 3.98 0.32
N VAL A 668 4.95 4.39 -0.81
CA VAL A 668 4.49 5.55 -1.58
C VAL A 668 3.40 5.23 -2.60
N HIS A 669 3.34 3.99 -3.12
CA HIS A 669 2.47 3.67 -4.27
C HIS A 669 0.98 3.99 -4.05
N PRO A 670 0.33 3.71 -2.89
CA PRO A 670 -1.10 3.98 -2.75
C PRO A 670 -1.38 5.49 -2.68
N VAL A 671 -0.46 6.27 -2.12
CA VAL A 671 -0.56 7.74 -2.09
C VAL A 671 -0.53 8.31 -3.50
N LEU A 672 0.37 7.81 -4.36
CA LEU A 672 0.47 8.24 -5.75
C LEU A 672 -0.75 7.84 -6.57
N MET A 673 -1.23 6.60 -6.40
CA MET A 673 -2.45 6.10 -7.02
C MET A 673 -3.66 6.98 -6.67
N CYS A 674 -3.87 7.25 -5.37
CA CYS A 674 -4.93 8.17 -4.95
C CYS A 674 -4.77 9.56 -5.57
N LEU A 675 -3.55 10.10 -5.61
CA LEU A 675 -3.28 11.40 -6.22
C LEU A 675 -3.62 11.42 -7.73
N THR A 676 -3.23 10.39 -8.49
CA THR A 676 -3.49 10.34 -9.93
C THR A 676 -4.96 10.10 -10.27
N SER A 677 -5.63 9.20 -9.56
CA SER A 677 -7.03 8.85 -9.87
C SER A 677 -8.03 9.86 -9.34
N PHE A 678 -7.83 10.44 -8.14
CA PHE A 678 -8.79 11.38 -7.59
C PHE A 678 -8.63 12.79 -8.15
N HIS A 679 -7.57 13.07 -8.91
CA HIS A 679 -7.47 14.33 -9.63
C HIS A 679 -8.30 14.36 -10.93
N LEU A 680 -8.92 13.24 -11.32
CA LEU A 680 -9.81 13.19 -12.47
C LEU A 680 -11.09 13.99 -12.19
N ASP A 681 -11.57 14.72 -13.20
CA ASP A 681 -12.81 15.49 -13.15
C ASP A 681 -14.07 14.61 -13.32
N GLY A 682 -13.90 13.37 -13.79
CA GLY A 682 -14.99 12.45 -14.10
C GLY A 682 -14.58 10.99 -13.96
N SER A 683 -15.59 10.10 -13.95
CA SER A 683 -15.39 8.67 -13.83
C SER A 683 -14.70 8.06 -15.06
N LEU A 684 -13.95 6.99 -14.83
CA LEU A 684 -13.34 6.21 -15.91
C LEU A 684 -14.27 5.09 -16.36
N HIS A 685 -14.32 4.84 -17.66
CA HIS A 685 -14.94 3.63 -18.16
C HIS A 685 -13.95 2.47 -18.11
N LEU A 686 -14.22 1.47 -17.27
CA LEU A 686 -13.27 0.38 -17.06
C LEU A 686 -13.10 -0.45 -18.34
N HIS A 687 -11.86 -0.63 -18.76
CA HIS A 687 -11.48 -1.51 -19.86
C HIS A 687 -10.16 -2.22 -19.55
N GLN A 688 -10.01 -3.48 -19.97
CA GLN A 688 -8.85 -4.31 -19.60
C GLN A 688 -7.53 -3.73 -20.10
N ALA A 689 -7.49 -3.22 -21.34
CA ALA A 689 -6.27 -2.61 -21.87
C ALA A 689 -5.87 -1.35 -21.07
N MET A 690 -6.84 -0.52 -20.67
CA MET A 690 -6.55 0.65 -19.83
C MET A 690 -6.08 0.26 -18.43
N ALA A 691 -6.63 -0.81 -17.85
CA ALA A 691 -6.15 -1.31 -16.56
C ALA A 691 -4.67 -1.69 -16.62
N VAL A 692 -4.22 -2.32 -17.72
CA VAL A 692 -2.79 -2.65 -17.92
C VAL A 692 -1.94 -1.39 -18.09
N VAL A 693 -2.39 -0.41 -18.87
CA VAL A 693 -1.67 0.86 -19.06
C VAL A 693 -1.51 1.60 -17.74
N ILE A 694 -2.58 1.72 -16.96
CA ILE A 694 -2.59 2.38 -15.65
C ILE A 694 -1.70 1.62 -14.66
N TYR A 695 -1.77 0.29 -14.63
CA TYR A 695 -0.85 -0.53 -13.85
C TYR A 695 0.62 -0.27 -14.19
N CYS A 696 0.99 -0.26 -15.48
CA CYS A 696 2.35 0.01 -15.90
C CYS A 696 2.79 1.43 -15.51
N GLY A 697 1.91 2.43 -15.65
CA GLY A 697 2.16 3.80 -15.19
C GLY A 697 2.40 3.87 -13.68
N ASN A 698 1.53 3.23 -12.89
CA ASN A 698 1.62 3.13 -11.44
C ASN A 698 2.92 2.46 -10.99
N LEU A 699 3.37 1.41 -11.68
CA LEU A 699 4.63 0.73 -11.40
C LEU A 699 5.83 1.67 -11.61
N VAL A 700 5.88 2.37 -12.75
CA VAL A 700 6.98 3.28 -13.09
C VAL A 700 7.05 4.47 -12.12
N ILE A 701 5.93 5.16 -11.89
CA ILE A 701 5.91 6.35 -11.01
C ILE A 701 6.25 5.99 -9.56
N SER A 702 5.83 4.81 -9.10
CA SER A 702 6.15 4.32 -7.76
C SER A 702 7.65 4.08 -7.59
N TYR A 703 8.32 3.48 -8.57
CA TYR A 703 9.76 3.22 -8.51
C TYR A 703 10.60 4.49 -8.66
N LEU A 704 10.18 5.44 -9.50
CA LEU A 704 10.84 6.73 -9.62
C LEU A 704 10.76 7.51 -8.31
N SER A 705 9.57 7.57 -7.70
CA SER A 705 9.38 8.23 -6.40
C SER A 705 10.12 7.51 -5.27
N ALA A 706 10.11 6.17 -5.27
CA ALA A 706 10.85 5.36 -4.31
C ALA A 706 12.35 5.63 -4.35
N PHE A 707 12.93 5.85 -5.53
CA PHE A 707 14.34 6.22 -5.67
C PHE A 707 14.67 7.54 -4.98
N ILE A 708 13.83 8.56 -5.18
CA ILE A 708 13.99 9.88 -4.54
C ILE A 708 13.89 9.75 -3.03
N ILE A 709 12.87 9.06 -2.53
CA ILE A 709 12.65 8.86 -1.09
C ILE A 709 13.79 8.06 -0.45
N SER A 710 14.27 7.01 -1.12
CA SER A 710 15.37 6.19 -0.60
C SER A 710 16.68 6.97 -0.52
N LEU A 711 16.95 7.86 -1.48
CA LEU A 711 18.11 8.76 -1.43
C LEU A 711 18.02 9.79 -0.29
N ALA A 712 16.83 10.32 -0.03
CA ALA A 712 16.63 11.36 0.98
C ALA A 712 16.59 10.83 2.41
N PHE A 713 15.93 9.68 2.64
CA PHE A 713 15.64 9.18 3.99
C PHE A 713 16.30 7.83 4.28
N GLU A 714 16.15 6.82 3.42
CA GLU A 714 16.60 5.46 3.76
C GLU A 714 18.13 5.31 3.76
N ALA A 715 18.78 5.66 2.63
CA ALA A 715 20.21 5.44 2.45
C ALA A 715 21.08 6.26 3.43
N PRO A 716 20.78 7.56 3.70
CA PRO A 716 21.55 8.33 4.67
C PRO A 716 21.45 7.75 6.07
N ILE A 717 20.26 7.35 6.51
CA ILE A 717 20.04 6.76 7.83
C ILE A 717 20.80 5.44 7.98
N VAL A 718 20.81 4.59 6.96
CA VAL A 718 21.61 3.34 6.98
C VAL A 718 23.10 3.65 7.11
N ASN A 719 23.62 4.69 6.45
CA ASN A 719 25.02 5.08 6.58
C ASN A 719 25.32 5.69 7.95
N LEU A 720 24.42 6.51 8.50
CA LEU A 720 24.54 7.08 9.85
C LEU A 720 24.57 5.99 10.91
N LEU A 721 23.69 5.00 10.82
CA LEU A 721 23.67 3.83 11.70
C LEU A 721 24.99 3.07 11.65
N LYS A 722 25.61 2.92 10.48
CA LYS A 722 26.93 2.29 10.35
C LYS A 722 28.05 3.10 11.00
N ILE A 723 27.90 4.42 11.14
CA ILE A 723 28.90 5.28 11.82
C ILE A 723 28.69 5.23 13.33
N ILE A 724 27.44 5.22 13.80
CA ILE A 724 27.09 5.21 15.22
C ILE A 724 27.38 3.84 15.88
N PHE A 725 27.17 2.75 15.14
CA PHE A 725 27.26 1.37 15.65
C PHE A 725 28.49 0.58 15.16
N ASN A 726 29.40 1.20 14.37
CA ASN A 726 30.78 0.71 14.21
C ASN A 726 31.63 1.22 15.36
#